data_AF-A0A8W8I0A6-F1
#
_entry.id   AF-A0A8W8I0A6-F1
#
_cell.length_a   1.000
_cell.length_b   1.000
_cell.length_c   1.000
_cell.angle_alpha   90.00
_cell.angle_beta   90.00
_cell.angle_gamma   90.00
#
_symmetry.space_group_name_H-M   'P 1'
#
loop_
_entity.id
_entity.type
_entity.pdbx_description
1 polymer ?
#
loop_
_entity_poly.entity_id
_entity_poly.type
_entity_poly.pdbx_seq_one_letter_code
_entity_poly.pdbx_strand_id
1 'polypeptide(L)'
;VAQMQHATSISAEEQRIAALRSGMGVPEESGGGVLEPLRFTCRFLFGALTTFLSFFTWTNLKTTYQAFKRMTWPQVVWTLIKLCVKLIFTLITFIFHVFWTLLKFVVNMMKGEHDKESVEKPEVLALPAPSFSDDSKPPPVQNGTPAVPTEDEITSPTSIPTETGAECPVTSIPTEEPSEVPPPDEEFLGPPIPPPRTSAESKSKPSEEDVPYETKGFDYGKYALSLFARNFYNFKYVALFLAFIINFMLLFYKVNKVRHEPAQQESNGNMTEEEEFDEIVTMQGDNNYMEIFVRLLAIGHTLVSFSMLIAYYCLKVPLVIFKREKEIARKLEFEGLWVAEQPDEDLKGHWDKLVLSTQSFPDSYWDKFVKKKVRARYAEQYDYEAISNLLGMDKGDSIKIEETKSTGFFPSFLFNVDWQYQIWKWGVIFTDNSFLYIAWYFIFSAMGNFNYFFFAAHLLDVAIGFKTLRTILQSVTHNGKQLVLTVMLTSVVVYIYTVIAFNFFRKFYVKEEDGSVDYKCHDMLTCFVYHLHTGVRAGGGIGDEIEPADGDPSEVYRILFDITFFFFVIVILLAIIQGLIIDAFGELRDQLEQVKEDMESKCFICGIGKEYFDKVPHGFETHVMKEHNFANYMFFLMHLINKPDTEYTGQESYVWELYQQRCWDFFPVGDCFRKQYEDEGDKS
;
A
#
# COMPACT_ATOMS: atom_id res chain seq x y z
N VAL A 1 11.82 -15.07 -2.21
CA VAL A 1 12.00 -15.19 -3.69
C VAL A 1 11.07 -14.23 -4.45
N ALA A 2 9.91 -14.64 -5.01
CA ALA A 2 9.14 -13.80 -5.97
C ALA A 2 8.84 -12.35 -5.52
N GLN A 3 8.40 -12.13 -4.27
CA GLN A 3 8.20 -10.77 -3.73
C GLN A 3 9.49 -9.94 -3.66
N MET A 4 10.63 -10.57 -3.36
CA MET A 4 11.94 -9.92 -3.35
C MET A 4 12.37 -9.57 -4.77
N GLN A 5 12.27 -10.50 -5.73
CA GLN A 5 12.58 -10.23 -7.14
C GLN A 5 11.75 -9.06 -7.69
N HIS A 6 10.46 -8.98 -7.33
CA HIS A 6 9.56 -7.90 -7.73
C HIS A 6 9.89 -6.56 -7.03
N ALA A 7 10.32 -6.57 -5.77
CA ALA A 7 10.82 -5.37 -5.10
C ALA A 7 12.15 -4.89 -5.71
N THR A 8 13.06 -5.82 -6.02
CA THR A 8 14.34 -5.54 -6.67
C THR A 8 14.16 -4.99 -8.08
N SER A 9 13.22 -5.51 -8.89
CA SER A 9 12.99 -4.97 -10.25
C SER A 9 12.47 -3.53 -10.23
N ILE A 10 11.57 -3.19 -9.29
CA ILE A 10 11.10 -1.81 -9.06
C ILE A 10 12.28 -0.89 -8.69
N SER A 11 13.19 -1.35 -7.81
CA SER A 11 14.33 -0.54 -7.34
C SER A 11 15.50 -0.47 -8.32
N ALA A 12 15.74 -1.52 -9.10
CA ALA A 12 16.87 -1.60 -10.03
C ALA A 12 16.65 -0.74 -11.28
N GLU A 13 15.40 -0.61 -11.73
CA GLU A 13 15.07 0.30 -12.83
C GLU A 13 15.27 1.77 -12.42
N GLU A 14 14.97 2.12 -11.16
CA GLU A 14 15.30 3.44 -10.61
C GLU A 14 16.82 3.65 -10.52
N GLN A 15 17.60 2.67 -10.03
CA GLN A 15 19.06 2.79 -9.96
C GLN A 15 19.70 2.97 -11.35
N ARG A 16 19.24 2.23 -12.36
CA ARG A 16 19.65 2.41 -13.77
C ARG A 16 19.36 3.83 -14.26
N ILE A 17 18.16 4.34 -13.96
CA ILE A 17 17.72 5.68 -14.39
C ILE A 17 18.43 6.80 -13.60
N ALA A 18 18.76 6.59 -12.33
CA ALA A 18 19.59 7.49 -11.55
C ALA A 18 21.02 7.57 -12.11
N ALA A 19 21.62 6.43 -12.47
CA ALA A 19 22.93 6.39 -13.14
C ALA A 19 22.93 7.08 -14.52
N LEU A 20 21.87 6.90 -15.31
CA LEU A 20 21.67 7.66 -16.56
C LEU A 20 21.53 9.17 -16.32
N ARG A 21 20.99 9.58 -15.15
CA ARG A 21 20.80 10.98 -14.78
C ARG A 21 22.09 11.63 -14.25
N SER A 22 22.89 10.94 -13.45
CA SER A 22 24.19 11.44 -13.00
C SER A 22 25.20 11.50 -14.16
N GLY A 23 25.09 10.60 -15.14
CA GLY A 23 25.79 10.69 -16.43
C GLY A 23 25.48 11.95 -17.25
N MET A 24 24.42 12.71 -16.93
CA MET A 24 24.10 14.02 -17.53
C MET A 24 24.67 15.22 -16.76
N GLY A 25 25.53 15.02 -15.75
CA GLY A 25 26.25 16.11 -15.09
C GLY A 25 25.39 16.97 -14.13
N VAL A 26 24.37 16.39 -13.52
CA VAL A 26 23.63 17.02 -12.41
C VAL A 26 24.24 16.55 -11.09
N PRO A 27 24.75 17.46 -10.22
CA PRO A 27 25.36 17.05 -8.95
C PRO A 27 24.31 16.59 -7.93
N GLU A 28 24.55 15.43 -7.32
CA GLU A 28 23.83 14.99 -6.13
C GLU A 28 24.54 15.53 -4.87
N GLU A 29 23.93 16.47 -4.17
CA GLU A 29 24.32 16.82 -2.79
C GLU A 29 23.62 15.87 -1.79
N SER A 30 24.30 15.57 -0.68
CA SER A 30 23.94 14.46 0.22
C SER A 30 23.80 14.90 1.68
N GLY A 31 23.04 14.14 2.47
CA GLY A 31 23.05 14.23 3.94
C GLY A 31 21.86 14.94 4.59
N GLY A 32 20.64 14.39 4.41
CA GLY A 32 19.39 14.96 4.92
C GLY A 32 19.39 15.31 6.42
N GLY A 33 19.39 16.62 6.74
CA GLY A 33 19.28 17.14 8.12
C GLY A 33 17.93 17.81 8.42
N VAL A 34 17.43 17.72 9.66
CA VAL A 34 16.08 18.23 10.02
C VAL A 34 15.91 19.74 9.77
N LEU A 35 16.96 20.54 9.96
CA LEU A 35 16.95 21.99 9.67
C LEU A 35 17.34 22.35 8.22
N GLU A 36 17.77 21.38 7.41
CA GLU A 36 18.25 21.62 6.05
C GLU A 36 17.18 22.20 5.10
N PRO A 37 15.91 21.74 5.09
CA PRO A 37 14.87 22.33 4.24
C PRO A 37 14.65 23.82 4.55
N LEU A 38 14.73 24.18 5.83
CA LEU A 38 14.56 25.55 6.31
C LEU A 38 15.73 26.43 5.85
N ARG A 39 16.96 25.91 5.94
CA ARG A 39 18.18 26.60 5.50
C ARG A 39 18.24 26.77 3.98
N PHE A 40 17.81 25.77 3.21
CA PHE A 40 17.69 25.83 1.75
C PHE A 40 16.62 26.85 1.33
N THR A 41 15.44 26.82 1.96
CA THR A 41 14.38 27.81 1.71
C THR A 41 14.82 29.22 2.06
N CYS A 42 15.53 29.46 3.18
CA CYS A 42 16.08 30.79 3.47
C CYS A 42 17.09 31.27 2.40
N ARG A 43 17.99 30.40 1.91
CA ARG A 43 18.88 30.75 0.79
C ARG A 43 18.11 31.08 -0.48
N PHE A 44 17.10 30.28 -0.84
CA PHE A 44 16.28 30.50 -2.04
C PHE A 44 15.45 31.78 -1.95
N LEU A 45 14.80 32.03 -0.80
CA LEU A 45 14.06 33.27 -0.52
C LEU A 45 14.97 34.51 -0.62
N PHE A 46 16.17 34.44 -0.05
CA PHE A 46 17.14 35.54 -0.12
C PHE A 46 17.64 35.76 -1.56
N GLY A 47 17.92 34.69 -2.31
CA GLY A 47 18.28 34.77 -3.73
C GLY A 47 17.17 35.32 -4.63
N ALA A 48 15.92 34.95 -4.37
CA ALA A 48 14.76 35.50 -5.05
C ALA A 48 14.57 37.00 -4.73
N LEU A 49 14.73 37.38 -3.46
CA LEU A 49 14.61 38.77 -3.01
C LEU A 49 15.73 39.66 -3.57
N THR A 50 16.98 39.22 -3.57
CA THR A 50 18.10 39.97 -4.18
C THR A 50 17.93 40.09 -5.69
N THR A 51 17.47 39.03 -6.36
CA THR A 51 17.12 39.08 -7.79
C THR A 51 16.00 40.09 -8.06
N PHE A 52 14.93 40.09 -7.26
CA PHE A 52 13.82 41.04 -7.38
C PHE A 52 14.28 42.49 -7.15
N LEU A 53 15.05 42.74 -6.09
CA LEU A 53 15.60 44.07 -5.79
C LEU A 53 16.59 44.55 -6.87
N SER A 54 17.32 43.65 -7.52
CA SER A 54 18.23 44.00 -8.64
C SER A 54 17.52 44.68 -9.82
N PHE A 55 16.24 44.36 -10.08
CA PHE A 55 15.45 45.04 -11.12
C PHE A 55 15.15 46.52 -10.79
N PHE A 56 15.06 46.87 -9.51
CA PHE A 56 14.78 48.23 -9.04
C PHE A 56 16.04 49.09 -8.85
N THR A 57 17.23 48.55 -9.12
CA THR A 57 18.48 49.33 -9.11
C THR A 57 18.45 50.43 -10.19
N TRP A 58 18.91 51.62 -9.83
CA TRP A 58 18.82 52.83 -10.67
C TRP A 58 19.50 52.68 -12.04
N THR A 59 20.55 51.86 -12.13
CA THR A 59 21.24 51.50 -13.37
C THR A 59 20.37 50.66 -14.30
N ASN A 60 19.77 49.57 -13.81
CA ASN A 60 18.88 48.70 -14.58
C ASN A 60 17.58 49.42 -14.96
N LEU A 61 17.02 50.21 -14.04
CA LEU A 61 15.81 51.01 -14.33
C LEU A 61 16.08 52.03 -15.46
N LYS A 62 17.26 52.67 -15.47
CA LYS A 62 17.66 53.64 -16.49
C LYS A 62 17.88 53.00 -17.88
N THR A 63 18.49 51.82 -17.96
CA THR A 63 18.63 51.10 -19.24
C THR A 63 17.30 50.58 -19.76
N THR A 64 16.43 50.04 -18.88
CA THR A 64 15.07 49.63 -19.25
C THR A 64 14.21 50.82 -19.73
N TYR A 65 14.29 51.98 -19.08
CA TYR A 65 13.61 53.21 -19.52
C TYR A 65 14.13 53.71 -20.89
N GLN A 66 15.44 53.62 -21.14
CA GLN A 66 16.02 53.95 -22.45
C GLN A 66 15.61 52.97 -23.56
N ALA A 67 15.44 51.69 -23.24
CA ALA A 67 14.88 50.70 -24.17
C ALA A 67 13.39 50.96 -24.46
N PHE A 68 12.59 51.24 -23.42
CA PHE A 68 11.17 51.58 -23.52
C PHE A 68 10.93 52.79 -24.45
N LYS A 69 11.75 53.85 -24.31
CA LYS A 69 11.68 55.05 -25.17
C LYS A 69 12.02 54.79 -26.66
N ARG A 70 12.55 53.61 -27.01
CA ARG A 70 12.86 53.20 -28.39
C ARG A 70 11.89 52.15 -28.97
N MET A 71 10.91 51.68 -28.20
CA MET A 71 9.95 50.66 -28.64
C MET A 71 8.67 51.30 -29.21
N THR A 72 8.02 50.60 -30.15
CA THR A 72 6.70 51.00 -30.64
C THR A 72 5.60 50.57 -29.65
N TRP A 73 4.48 51.30 -29.62
CA TRP A 73 3.33 51.00 -28.74
C TRP A 73 2.91 49.51 -28.66
N PRO A 74 2.74 48.74 -29.76
CA PRO A 74 2.40 47.32 -29.65
C PRO A 74 3.51 46.47 -29.00
N GLN A 75 4.78 46.81 -29.18
CA GLN A 75 5.90 46.12 -28.53
C GLN A 75 5.93 46.41 -27.02
N VAL A 76 5.59 47.64 -26.61
CA VAL A 76 5.43 48.03 -25.19
C VAL A 76 4.31 47.21 -24.52
N VAL A 77 3.15 47.07 -25.16
CA VAL A 77 2.05 46.26 -24.63
C VAL A 77 2.45 44.78 -24.49
N TRP A 78 3.10 44.20 -25.50
CA TRP A 78 3.49 42.78 -25.46
C TRP A 78 4.61 42.48 -24.46
N THR A 79 5.55 43.41 -24.26
CA THR A 79 6.59 43.28 -23.22
C THR A 79 6.01 43.46 -21.81
N LEU A 80 5.03 44.34 -21.62
CA LEU A 80 4.28 44.47 -20.36
C LEU A 80 3.51 43.18 -20.02
N ILE A 81 2.79 42.59 -21.00
CA ILE A 81 2.10 41.30 -20.82
C ILE A 81 3.09 40.21 -20.41
N LYS A 82 4.26 40.11 -21.06
CA LYS A 82 5.31 39.16 -20.67
C LYS A 82 5.86 39.39 -19.26
N LEU A 83 6.00 40.65 -18.83
CA LEU A 83 6.43 40.99 -17.47
C LEU A 83 5.39 40.54 -16.44
N CYS A 84 4.10 40.81 -16.68
CA CYS A 84 3.01 40.37 -15.82
C CYS A 84 2.93 38.85 -15.72
N VAL A 85 2.99 38.12 -16.84
CA VAL A 85 3.02 36.64 -16.85
C VAL A 85 4.23 36.10 -16.08
N LYS A 86 5.42 36.71 -16.23
CA LYS A 86 6.62 36.29 -15.50
C LYS A 86 6.47 36.53 -13.99
N LEU A 87 5.93 37.69 -13.58
CA LEU A 87 5.65 38.01 -12.17
C LEU A 87 4.65 37.03 -11.55
N ILE A 88 3.54 36.75 -12.25
CA ILE A 88 2.52 35.79 -11.81
C ILE A 88 3.14 34.39 -11.66
N PHE A 89 3.97 33.94 -12.61
CA PHE A 89 4.65 32.64 -12.52
C PHE A 89 5.63 32.58 -11.34
N THR A 90 6.39 33.65 -11.08
CA THR A 90 7.27 33.72 -9.89
C THR A 90 6.49 33.75 -8.57
N LEU A 91 5.30 34.35 -8.55
CA LEU A 91 4.45 34.40 -7.35
C LEU A 91 3.81 33.03 -7.07
N ILE A 92 3.31 32.34 -8.11
CA ILE A 92 2.74 30.99 -8.00
C ILE A 92 3.81 30.00 -7.54
N THR A 93 5.02 30.04 -8.11
CA THR A 93 6.12 29.14 -7.70
C THR A 93 6.62 29.45 -6.28
N PHE A 94 6.66 30.72 -5.86
CA PHE A 94 6.91 31.11 -4.47
C PHE A 94 5.87 30.52 -3.51
N ILE A 95 4.57 30.73 -3.79
CA ILE A 95 3.47 30.23 -2.95
C ILE A 95 3.50 28.70 -2.89
N PHE A 96 3.75 28.03 -4.01
CA PHE A 96 3.89 26.56 -4.06
C PHE A 96 5.03 26.06 -3.17
N HIS A 97 6.21 26.70 -3.21
CA HIS A 97 7.33 26.30 -2.34
C HIS A 97 7.06 26.56 -0.85
N VAL A 98 6.40 27.66 -0.49
CA VAL A 98 6.00 27.93 0.90
C VAL A 98 4.95 26.91 1.39
N PHE A 99 3.93 26.61 0.58
CA PHE A 99 2.93 25.59 0.91
C PHE A 99 3.56 24.19 1.02
N TRP A 100 4.42 23.80 0.08
CA TRP A 100 5.08 22.49 0.08
C TRP A 100 6.03 22.30 1.27
N THR A 101 6.70 23.36 1.72
CA THR A 101 7.57 23.31 2.91
C THR A 101 6.77 23.27 4.21
N LEU A 102 5.67 24.02 4.32
CA LEU A 102 4.72 23.89 5.44
C LEU A 102 4.10 22.49 5.49
N LEU A 103 3.67 21.93 4.35
CA LEU A 103 3.12 20.58 4.27
C LEU A 103 4.17 19.53 4.66
N LYS A 104 5.42 19.64 4.19
CA LYS A 104 6.52 18.76 4.64
C LYS A 104 6.80 18.90 6.14
N PHE A 105 6.74 20.09 6.71
CA PHE A 105 6.94 20.32 8.14
C PHE A 105 5.82 19.66 8.97
N VAL A 106 4.56 19.87 8.59
CA VAL A 106 3.40 19.22 9.24
C VAL A 106 3.46 17.70 9.11
N VAL A 107 3.81 17.17 7.93
CA VAL A 107 3.98 15.72 7.72
C VAL A 107 5.14 15.16 8.56
N ASN A 108 6.24 15.90 8.73
CA ASN A 108 7.32 15.49 9.63
C ASN A 108 6.94 15.59 11.11
N MET A 109 6.06 16.51 11.52
CA MET A 109 5.52 16.54 12.89
C MET A 109 4.52 15.40 13.14
N MET A 110 3.64 15.10 12.17
CA MET A 110 2.67 14.01 12.25
C MET A 110 3.34 12.63 12.18
N LYS A 111 4.46 12.54 11.47
CA LYS A 111 5.39 11.41 11.52
C LYS A 111 6.23 11.52 12.80
N GLY A 112 5.55 11.34 13.93
CA GLY A 112 6.09 11.46 15.28
C GLY A 112 7.44 10.76 15.42
N GLU A 113 8.29 11.34 16.27
CA GLU A 113 9.68 10.94 16.40
C GLU A 113 9.77 9.43 16.63
N HIS A 114 10.45 8.72 15.72
CA HIS A 114 10.81 7.33 15.98
C HIS A 114 11.78 7.38 17.15
N ASP A 115 11.31 6.94 18.32
CA ASP A 115 12.16 6.71 19.47
C ASP A 115 13.39 5.93 19.00
N LYS A 116 14.56 6.51 19.27
CA LYS A 116 15.84 5.83 19.06
C LYS A 116 16.06 4.87 20.20
N GLU A 117 15.19 3.87 20.29
CA GLU A 117 15.53 2.61 20.93
C GLU A 117 16.87 2.16 20.33
N SER A 118 17.87 1.99 21.19
CA SER A 118 19.25 1.84 20.78
C SER A 118 19.48 0.43 20.24
N VAL A 119 19.08 0.20 18.99
CA VAL A 119 19.49 -0.96 18.21
C VAL A 119 20.99 -0.90 18.04
N GLU A 120 21.69 -1.58 18.95
CA GLU A 120 23.11 -1.83 18.89
C GLU A 120 23.42 -2.46 17.53
N LYS A 121 24.22 -1.77 16.71
CA LYS A 121 24.67 -2.33 15.45
C LYS A 121 25.53 -3.57 15.76
N PRO A 122 25.26 -4.73 15.14
CA PRO A 122 26.26 -5.76 15.02
C PRO A 122 27.47 -5.14 14.33
N GLU A 123 28.60 -5.05 15.04
CA GLU A 123 29.83 -4.55 14.46
C GLU A 123 30.27 -5.51 13.35
N VAL A 124 30.57 -4.95 12.17
CA VAL A 124 31.03 -5.75 11.03
C VAL A 124 32.49 -6.10 11.25
N LEU A 125 32.72 -7.12 12.10
CA LEU A 125 34.01 -7.74 12.30
C LEU A 125 34.51 -8.30 10.96
N ALA A 126 35.45 -7.57 10.36
CA ALA A 126 36.18 -8.04 9.19
C ALA A 126 36.94 -9.33 9.55
N LEU A 127 36.76 -10.37 8.74
CA LEU A 127 37.45 -11.66 8.91
C LEU A 127 38.98 -11.46 8.88
N PRO A 128 39.73 -11.83 9.94
CA PRO A 128 41.17 -11.96 9.85
C PRO A 128 41.52 -13.12 8.91
N ALA A 129 42.53 -12.93 8.05
CA ALA A 129 43.03 -14.02 7.23
C ALA A 129 43.69 -15.12 8.09
N PRO A 130 43.62 -16.41 7.68
CA PRO A 130 44.21 -17.49 8.45
C PRO A 130 45.74 -17.35 8.50
N SER A 131 46.27 -17.31 9.72
CA SER A 131 47.71 -17.40 9.97
C SER A 131 48.07 -18.83 10.39
N PHE A 132 49.15 -19.36 9.82
CA PHE A 132 49.68 -20.67 10.21
C PHE A 132 50.35 -20.55 11.58
N SER A 133 50.06 -21.50 12.47
CA SER A 133 50.83 -21.75 13.69
C SER A 133 51.81 -22.91 13.43
N ASP A 134 53.07 -22.72 13.80
CA ASP A 134 54.15 -23.71 13.63
C ASP A 134 54.94 -23.78 14.95
N ASP A 135 54.44 -24.61 15.88
CA ASP A 135 54.84 -24.60 17.29
C ASP A 135 55.95 -25.61 17.59
N SER A 136 57.20 -25.15 17.77
CA SER A 136 58.27 -26.04 18.28
C SER A 136 59.52 -25.36 18.90
N LYS A 137 59.41 -24.77 20.11
CA LYS A 137 60.32 -25.06 21.27
C LYS A 137 60.01 -24.29 22.58
N PRO A 138 60.48 -24.78 23.75
CA PRO A 138 60.10 -24.27 25.08
C PRO A 138 61.30 -23.53 25.78
N PRO A 139 61.36 -23.27 27.12
CA PRO A 139 61.38 -21.87 27.60
C PRO A 139 62.54 -21.51 28.58
N PRO A 140 62.68 -20.21 28.90
CA PRO A 140 63.10 -19.80 30.26
C PRO A 140 62.50 -18.45 30.77
N VAL A 141 62.49 -18.10 32.07
CA VAL A 141 62.14 -18.84 33.31
C VAL A 141 61.99 -17.85 34.48
N GLN A 142 60.88 -17.90 35.25
CA GLN A 142 60.68 -17.26 36.60
C GLN A 142 60.78 -15.70 36.69
N ASN A 143 60.29 -14.93 37.67
CA ASN A 143 59.45 -15.03 38.90
C ASN A 143 58.45 -13.81 38.88
N GLY A 144 57.45 -13.58 39.74
CA GLY A 144 56.95 -14.25 40.96
C GLY A 144 55.72 -13.50 41.56
N THR A 145 54.98 -14.17 42.45
CA THR A 145 53.70 -13.81 43.11
C THR A 145 53.82 -12.79 44.27
N PRO A 146 52.75 -12.33 44.96
CA PRO A 146 51.42 -11.81 44.52
C PRO A 146 50.92 -10.55 45.31
N ALA A 147 49.76 -9.96 44.96
CA ALA A 147 48.90 -9.17 45.89
C ALA A 147 47.45 -8.97 45.34
N VAL A 148 46.44 -8.94 46.23
CA VAL A 148 44.96 -8.87 45.98
C VAL A 148 44.28 -8.40 47.29
N PRO A 149 43.04 -7.85 47.35
CA PRO A 149 42.33 -6.84 46.54
C PRO A 149 41.94 -5.58 47.38
N THR A 150 41.16 -4.63 46.83
CA THR A 150 40.11 -3.87 47.58
C THR A 150 39.03 -3.35 46.61
N GLU A 151 37.79 -3.16 47.09
CA GLU A 151 36.58 -2.83 46.32
C GLU A 151 36.00 -1.43 46.71
N ASP A 152 34.72 -1.19 46.40
CA ASP A 152 33.79 -0.18 46.98
C ASP A 152 33.76 1.28 46.44
N GLU A 153 32.97 1.45 45.37
CA GLU A 153 31.75 2.27 45.23
C GLU A 153 31.59 3.76 45.70
N ILE A 154 31.15 4.59 44.72
CA ILE A 154 30.01 5.54 44.73
C ILE A 154 29.95 6.69 45.78
N THR A 155 30.05 7.96 45.31
CA THR A 155 28.93 8.97 45.37
C THR A 155 29.23 10.31 44.66
N SER A 156 28.16 10.95 44.15
CA SER A 156 28.08 12.32 43.56
C SER A 156 27.79 13.38 44.67
N PRO A 157 27.54 14.73 44.46
CA PRO A 157 26.75 15.34 43.35
C PRO A 157 26.95 16.86 42.97
N THR A 158 26.09 17.36 42.05
CA THR A 158 25.46 18.73 42.00
C THR A 158 26.18 19.99 41.42
N SER A 159 25.88 20.26 40.13
CA SER A 159 25.39 21.52 39.48
C SER A 159 26.20 22.84 39.28
N ILE A 160 26.21 23.33 38.01
CA ILE A 160 25.79 24.67 37.45
C ILE A 160 26.45 25.96 38.05
N PRO A 161 26.86 27.04 37.32
CA PRO A 161 26.49 27.56 35.97
C PRO A 161 27.73 27.88 35.04
N THR A 162 27.75 28.76 34.01
CA THR A 162 26.94 28.99 32.77
C THR A 162 27.63 30.05 31.86
N GLU A 163 27.39 30.03 30.54
CA GLU A 163 27.60 31.10 29.50
C GLU A 163 28.99 31.44 28.88
N THR A 164 28.88 32.00 27.67
CA THR A 164 29.85 32.18 26.57
C THR A 164 30.40 33.60 26.39
N GLY A 165 31.55 33.77 25.69
CA GLY A 165 31.61 34.73 24.56
C GLY A 165 32.83 35.67 24.36
N ALA A 166 33.29 35.77 23.09
CA ALA A 166 34.07 36.86 22.45
C ALA A 166 35.53 37.14 22.93
N GLU A 167 36.43 37.86 22.23
CA GLU A 167 36.34 38.64 20.95
C GLU A 167 37.70 38.73 20.17
N CYS A 168 37.76 39.45 19.03
CA CYS A 168 38.89 39.58 18.06
C CYS A 168 39.78 40.84 18.27
N PRO A 169 40.92 41.08 17.53
CA PRO A 169 40.93 41.75 16.18
C PRO A 169 42.09 41.31 15.19
N VAL A 170 42.00 41.31 13.84
CA VAL A 170 42.08 42.37 12.76
C VAL A 170 43.46 43.07 12.52
N THR A 171 43.99 43.10 11.26
CA THR A 171 44.47 44.28 10.41
C THR A 171 45.60 43.98 9.34
N SER A 172 45.50 44.55 8.11
CA SER A 172 46.51 44.88 7.03
C SER A 172 47.48 43.81 6.41
N ILE A 173 47.79 43.66 5.08
CA ILE A 173 47.94 44.54 3.84
C ILE A 173 49.34 45.24 3.75
N PRO A 174 50.09 45.42 2.60
CA PRO A 174 49.97 45.02 1.14
C PRO A 174 51.27 44.52 0.37
N THR A 175 51.13 44.24 -0.96
CA THR A 175 52.08 44.39 -2.14
C THR A 175 53.48 43.67 -2.19
N GLU A 176 54.18 43.46 -3.34
CA GLU A 176 54.03 43.86 -4.78
C GLU A 176 54.60 42.84 -5.84
N GLU A 177 54.72 43.24 -7.12
CA GLU A 177 55.15 42.55 -8.38
C GLU A 177 56.69 42.21 -8.48
N PRO A 178 57.28 41.58 -9.56
CA PRO A 178 56.86 41.45 -10.98
C PRO A 178 57.17 40.11 -11.73
N SER A 179 57.21 40.16 -13.07
CA SER A 179 57.34 39.06 -14.07
C SER A 179 58.66 39.04 -14.87
N GLU A 180 59.02 37.93 -15.57
CA GLU A 180 59.38 37.86 -17.02
C GLU A 180 59.98 36.50 -17.55
N VAL A 181 59.39 35.97 -18.64
CA VAL A 181 59.91 35.43 -19.94
C VAL A 181 61.28 34.66 -20.08
N PRO A 182 61.37 33.54 -20.88
CA PRO A 182 62.60 32.74 -21.19
C PRO A 182 63.31 33.13 -22.52
N PRO A 183 64.41 32.45 -22.99
CA PRO A 183 64.37 31.49 -24.14
C PRO A 183 65.56 30.44 -24.19
N PRO A 184 66.11 29.90 -25.32
CA PRO A 184 65.58 28.94 -26.35
C PRO A 184 66.56 27.76 -26.79
N ASP A 185 66.33 27.20 -28.01
CA ASP A 185 67.19 26.44 -28.98
C ASP A 185 67.35 24.90 -28.80
N GLU A 186 66.94 23.99 -29.72
CA GLU A 186 67.25 23.68 -31.16
C GLU A 186 68.35 22.59 -31.33
N GLU A 187 68.48 21.79 -32.41
CA GLU A 187 67.88 21.72 -33.77
C GLU A 187 66.87 20.51 -33.91
N PHE A 188 66.57 19.75 -35.00
CA PHE A 188 67.03 19.65 -36.41
C PHE A 188 65.96 19.08 -37.41
N LEU A 189 65.44 19.97 -38.27
CA LEU A 189 65.04 19.84 -39.70
C LEU A 189 64.52 18.52 -40.38
N GLY A 190 63.19 18.46 -40.61
CA GLY A 190 62.50 18.41 -41.94
C GLY A 190 62.59 17.17 -42.89
N PRO A 191 61.90 17.18 -44.07
CA PRO A 191 61.00 18.20 -44.66
C PRO A 191 59.58 17.61 -45.09
N PRO A 192 58.80 18.02 -46.14
CA PRO A 192 57.36 18.31 -45.94
C PRO A 192 56.31 17.60 -46.87
N ILE A 193 55.04 18.01 -46.72
CA ILE A 193 53.76 17.40 -47.18
C ILE A 193 53.41 17.60 -48.68
N PRO A 194 52.70 16.62 -49.30
CA PRO A 194 51.64 16.88 -50.29
C PRO A 194 50.25 16.30 -49.88
N PRO A 195 49.12 16.88 -50.36
CA PRO A 195 47.78 16.54 -49.86
C PRO A 195 47.14 15.32 -50.55
N PRO A 196 46.27 14.55 -49.85
CA PRO A 196 45.57 13.40 -50.42
C PRO A 196 44.43 13.81 -51.36
N ARG A 197 44.39 13.21 -52.56
CA ARG A 197 43.19 13.13 -53.40
C ARG A 197 42.51 11.76 -53.22
N THR A 198 41.23 11.71 -53.55
CA THR A 198 40.39 10.50 -53.52
C THR A 198 40.88 9.40 -54.47
N SER A 199 41.06 8.16 -53.97
CA SER A 199 40.33 6.95 -54.44
C SER A 199 40.98 5.61 -54.01
N ALA A 200 40.16 4.55 -54.07
CA ALA A 200 40.49 3.12 -54.20
C ALA A 200 41.04 2.29 -53.00
N GLU A 201 40.32 1.18 -52.78
CA GLU A 201 40.72 -0.15 -52.28
C GLU A 201 41.39 -0.36 -50.91
N SER A 202 40.57 -0.87 -49.98
CA SER A 202 40.94 -1.51 -48.73
C SER A 202 41.40 -2.97 -48.88
N LYS A 203 42.43 -3.40 -48.13
CA LYS A 203 42.67 -4.83 -47.83
C LYS A 203 43.11 -5.06 -46.38
N SER A 204 42.18 -5.54 -45.55
CA SER A 204 42.47 -6.42 -44.40
C SER A 204 41.16 -7.02 -43.83
N LYS A 205 41.32 -8.13 -43.13
CA LYS A 205 40.35 -8.89 -42.31
C LYS A 205 41.16 -9.52 -41.17
N PRO A 206 40.55 -10.01 -40.08
CA PRO A 206 39.30 -9.56 -39.43
C PRO A 206 39.51 -9.29 -37.92
N SER A 207 38.54 -8.66 -37.25
CA SER A 207 38.49 -8.63 -35.78
C SER A 207 37.07 -8.39 -35.27
N GLU A 208 36.59 -9.34 -34.47
CA GLU A 208 35.49 -9.27 -33.49
C GLU A 208 34.08 -8.94 -34.00
N GLU A 209 33.09 -9.52 -33.31
CA GLU A 209 31.67 -9.42 -33.66
C GLU A 209 31.03 -8.32 -32.82
N ASP A 210 30.52 -7.25 -33.46
CA ASP A 210 29.70 -6.23 -32.80
C ASP A 210 28.41 -6.87 -32.26
N VAL A 211 28.39 -7.18 -30.97
CA VAL A 211 27.15 -7.49 -30.25
C VAL A 211 26.25 -6.25 -30.32
N PRO A 212 25.03 -6.32 -30.90
CA PRO A 212 24.19 -5.15 -31.03
C PRO A 212 23.78 -4.63 -29.65
N TYR A 213 24.39 -3.50 -29.23
CA TYR A 213 23.93 -2.74 -28.10
C TYR A 213 22.57 -2.12 -28.45
N GLU A 214 21.49 -2.85 -28.12
CA GLU A 214 20.15 -2.27 -28.11
C GLU A 214 20.11 -1.14 -27.07
N THR A 215 20.26 0.09 -27.55
CA THR A 215 19.81 1.30 -26.86
C THR A 215 18.28 1.25 -26.73
N LYS A 216 17.77 0.42 -25.82
CA LYS A 216 16.36 0.41 -25.44
C LYS A 216 16.01 1.80 -24.92
N GLY A 217 15.23 2.53 -25.73
CA GLY A 217 14.88 3.92 -25.47
C GLY A 217 14.20 4.10 -24.11
N PHE A 218 14.39 5.27 -23.51
CA PHE A 218 13.92 5.56 -22.16
C PHE A 218 12.40 5.36 -22.03
N ASP A 219 12.00 4.30 -21.34
CA ASP A 219 10.59 3.96 -21.14
C ASP A 219 10.00 4.78 -19.99
N TYR A 220 9.60 6.01 -20.32
CA TYR A 220 8.91 6.93 -19.41
C TYR A 220 7.67 6.28 -18.76
N GLY A 221 7.02 5.33 -19.44
CA GLY A 221 5.88 4.59 -18.91
C GLY A 221 6.29 3.71 -17.72
N LYS A 222 7.27 2.81 -17.92
CA LYS A 222 7.80 1.94 -16.85
C LYS A 222 8.38 2.75 -15.68
N TYR A 223 9.09 3.84 -15.95
CA TYR A 223 9.63 4.72 -14.92
C TYR A 223 8.55 5.40 -14.06
N ALA A 224 7.49 5.92 -14.69
CA ALA A 224 6.35 6.44 -13.94
C ALA A 224 5.70 5.32 -13.09
N LEU A 225 5.56 4.12 -13.66
CA LEU A 225 4.93 2.98 -13.02
C LEU A 225 5.67 2.50 -11.76
N SER A 226 7.01 2.43 -11.80
CA SER A 226 7.83 2.06 -10.63
C SER A 226 7.76 3.13 -9.52
N LEU A 227 7.73 4.42 -9.89
CA LEU A 227 7.50 5.51 -8.94
C LEU A 227 6.12 5.43 -8.27
N PHE A 228 5.06 5.08 -9.03
CA PHE A 228 3.73 4.86 -8.45
C PHE A 228 3.73 3.68 -7.48
N ALA A 229 4.27 2.53 -7.90
CA ALA A 229 4.31 1.31 -7.08
C ALA A 229 5.07 1.52 -5.75
N ARG A 230 6.24 2.17 -5.77
CA ARG A 230 7.03 2.46 -4.56
C ARG A 230 6.28 3.40 -3.58
N ASN A 231 5.51 4.34 -4.10
CA ASN A 231 4.80 5.35 -3.28
C ASN A 231 3.38 4.92 -2.84
N PHE A 232 2.97 3.65 -3.03
CA PHE A 232 1.63 3.15 -2.72
C PHE A 232 1.08 3.60 -1.35
N TYR A 233 1.84 3.41 -0.27
CA TYR A 233 1.42 3.83 1.08
C TYR A 233 1.41 5.36 1.26
N ASN A 234 2.27 6.09 0.57
CA ASN A 234 2.25 7.56 0.59
C ASN A 234 0.95 8.08 -0.06
N PHE A 235 0.48 7.47 -1.15
CA PHE A 235 -0.82 7.81 -1.73
C PHE A 235 -1.98 7.47 -0.79
N LYS A 236 -1.94 6.34 -0.06
CA LYS A 236 -2.94 6.04 0.98
C LYS A 236 -3.02 7.15 2.03
N TYR A 237 -1.89 7.55 2.61
CA TYR A 237 -1.88 8.60 3.65
C TYR A 237 -2.30 9.98 3.11
N VAL A 238 -1.90 10.34 1.89
CA VAL A 238 -2.32 11.60 1.25
C VAL A 238 -3.81 11.58 0.92
N ALA A 239 -4.37 10.47 0.44
CA ALA A 239 -5.82 10.33 0.20
C ALA A 239 -6.61 10.50 1.51
N LEU A 240 -6.19 9.82 2.57
CA LEU A 240 -6.82 9.89 3.90
C LEU A 240 -6.78 11.33 4.46
N PHE A 241 -5.64 12.02 4.35
CA PHE A 241 -5.49 13.41 4.79
C PHE A 241 -6.36 14.38 3.96
N LEU A 242 -6.42 14.21 2.64
CA LEU A 242 -7.31 14.97 1.77
C LEU A 242 -8.78 14.72 2.11
N ALA A 243 -9.18 13.48 2.40
CA ALA A 243 -10.53 13.14 2.82
C ALA A 243 -10.92 13.86 4.13
N PHE A 244 -10.01 13.92 5.13
CA PHE A 244 -10.24 14.72 6.33
C PHE A 244 -10.43 16.21 6.04
N ILE A 245 -9.60 16.83 5.19
CA ILE A 245 -9.73 18.26 4.84
C ILE A 245 -11.05 18.52 4.10
N ILE A 246 -11.40 17.70 3.11
CA ILE A 246 -12.66 17.84 2.36
C ILE A 246 -13.85 17.75 3.31
N ASN A 247 -13.89 16.74 4.18
CA ASN A 247 -14.99 16.56 5.12
C ASN A 247 -15.06 17.66 6.20
N PHE A 248 -13.93 18.20 6.65
CA PHE A 248 -13.93 19.38 7.51
C PHE A 248 -14.54 20.60 6.80
N MET A 249 -14.25 20.79 5.51
CA MET A 249 -14.88 21.85 4.70
C MET A 249 -16.37 21.59 4.43
N LEU A 250 -16.81 20.33 4.36
CA LEU A 250 -18.23 19.98 4.20
C LEU A 250 -19.11 20.46 5.36
N LEU A 251 -18.54 20.63 6.57
CA LEU A 251 -19.26 21.14 7.75
C LEU A 251 -19.77 22.58 7.59
N PHE A 252 -19.29 23.33 6.60
CA PHE A 252 -19.73 24.71 6.31
C PHE A 252 -20.81 24.80 5.21
N TYR A 253 -21.35 23.68 4.74
CA TYR A 253 -22.54 23.71 3.86
C TYR A 253 -23.82 23.97 4.66
N LYS A 254 -24.70 24.77 4.09
CA LYS A 254 -26.01 25.10 4.64
C LYS A 254 -27.08 24.93 3.55
N VAL A 255 -28.25 24.43 3.96
CA VAL A 255 -29.46 24.48 3.14
C VAL A 255 -29.98 25.92 3.13
N ASN A 256 -30.01 26.56 1.96
CA ASN A 256 -30.63 27.86 1.79
C ASN A 256 -31.87 27.70 0.89
N LYS A 257 -33.03 28.05 1.42
CA LYS A 257 -34.30 28.05 0.67
C LYS A 257 -34.34 29.26 -0.25
N VAL A 258 -34.41 29.04 -1.56
CA VAL A 258 -34.58 30.08 -2.57
C VAL A 258 -36.04 30.06 -3.02
N ARG A 259 -36.69 31.23 -3.09
CA ARG A 259 -38.01 31.34 -3.71
C ARG A 259 -37.87 31.20 -5.21
N HIS A 260 -38.63 30.28 -5.79
CA HIS A 260 -38.87 30.26 -7.22
C HIS A 260 -39.82 31.42 -7.58
N GLU A 261 -39.31 32.57 -8.03
CA GLU A 261 -40.17 33.63 -8.58
C GLU A 261 -40.78 33.16 -9.91
N PRO A 262 -42.12 32.99 -10.02
CA PRO A 262 -42.73 32.64 -11.29
C PRO A 262 -42.58 33.80 -12.27
N ALA A 263 -42.06 33.51 -13.46
CA ALA A 263 -41.94 34.51 -14.52
C ALA A 263 -43.32 35.08 -14.87
N GLN A 264 -43.43 36.41 -14.86
CA GLN A 264 -44.71 37.14 -14.89
C GLN A 264 -45.65 36.69 -16.02
N GLN A 265 -46.78 36.07 -15.67
CA GLN A 265 -47.95 35.94 -16.52
C GLN A 265 -49.21 36.34 -15.74
N GLU A 266 -49.94 37.33 -16.24
CA GLU A 266 -51.19 37.80 -15.65
C GLU A 266 -52.34 36.82 -15.93
N SER A 267 -52.92 36.23 -14.89
CA SER A 267 -54.31 35.78 -14.88
C SER A 267 -54.86 35.69 -13.46
N ASN A 268 -56.19 35.72 -13.30
CA ASN A 268 -56.84 35.82 -12.00
C ASN A 268 -57.17 34.47 -11.36
N GLY A 269 -56.98 34.38 -10.04
CA GLY A 269 -58.03 33.88 -9.14
C GLY A 269 -57.74 32.57 -8.39
N ASN A 270 -57.58 32.69 -7.07
CA ASN A 270 -57.73 31.68 -6.01
C ASN A 270 -57.46 30.19 -6.36
N MET A 271 -56.32 29.69 -5.90
CA MET A 271 -56.28 28.65 -4.85
C MET A 271 -55.05 28.90 -3.96
N THR A 272 -54.92 28.18 -2.85
CA THR A 272 -53.73 28.24 -1.99
C THR A 272 -52.55 27.53 -2.67
N GLU A 273 -51.65 28.30 -3.27
CA GLU A 273 -50.34 27.80 -3.68
C GLU A 273 -49.46 27.61 -2.44
N GLU A 274 -49.02 26.38 -2.19
CA GLU A 274 -47.94 26.11 -1.25
C GLU A 274 -46.65 26.65 -1.87
N GLU A 275 -45.94 27.57 -1.19
CA GLU A 275 -44.70 28.16 -1.74
C GLU A 275 -43.63 27.08 -1.90
N GLU A 276 -43.42 26.59 -3.13
CA GLU A 276 -42.41 25.60 -3.45
C GLU A 276 -41.01 26.27 -3.44
N PHE A 277 -40.26 26.04 -2.36
CA PHE A 277 -38.90 26.56 -2.18
C PHE A 277 -37.87 25.55 -2.69
N ASP A 278 -37.03 25.97 -3.64
CA ASP A 278 -35.84 25.22 -4.03
C ASP A 278 -34.81 25.24 -2.87
N GLU A 279 -34.49 24.06 -2.34
CA GLU A 279 -33.51 23.89 -1.26
C GLU A 279 -32.07 23.81 -1.80
N ILE A 280 -31.48 24.96 -2.11
CA ILE A 280 -30.14 25.03 -2.71
C ILE A 280 -29.04 24.95 -1.63
N VAL A 281 -28.38 23.80 -1.57
CA VAL A 281 -27.26 23.52 -0.67
C VAL A 281 -26.01 24.29 -1.09
N THR A 282 -25.60 25.28 -0.29
CA THR A 282 -24.52 26.24 -0.59
C THR A 282 -23.57 26.40 0.59
N MET A 283 -22.29 26.76 0.34
CA MET A 283 -21.33 27.01 1.43
C MET A 283 -21.63 28.34 2.12
N GLN A 284 -21.42 28.39 3.44
CA GLN A 284 -21.69 29.58 4.25
C GLN A 284 -20.58 30.63 4.10
N GLY A 285 -20.94 31.77 3.49
CA GLY A 285 -20.14 33.00 3.44
C GLY A 285 -19.87 33.49 2.02
N ASP A 286 -19.77 34.82 1.84
CA ASP A 286 -19.75 35.52 0.55
C ASP A 286 -18.46 35.31 -0.29
N ASN A 287 -17.66 34.29 0.03
CA ASN A 287 -16.32 34.05 -0.49
C ASN A 287 -16.27 32.86 -1.45
N ASN A 288 -16.52 33.12 -2.74
CA ASN A 288 -16.45 32.13 -3.85
C ASN A 288 -15.15 31.29 -3.88
N TYR A 289 -14.08 31.77 -3.23
CA TYR A 289 -12.82 31.04 -3.06
C TYR A 289 -12.98 29.67 -2.35
N MET A 290 -13.93 29.54 -1.41
CA MET A 290 -14.11 28.29 -0.65
C MET A 290 -14.64 27.15 -1.53
N GLU A 291 -15.63 27.42 -2.38
CA GLU A 291 -16.17 26.45 -3.33
C GLU A 291 -15.10 26.00 -4.34
N ILE A 292 -14.33 26.95 -4.87
CA ILE A 292 -13.19 26.67 -5.77
C ILE A 292 -12.15 25.79 -5.06
N PHE A 293 -11.87 26.05 -3.78
CA PHE A 293 -10.92 25.26 -3.00
C PHE A 293 -11.40 23.82 -2.75
N VAL A 294 -12.67 23.62 -2.36
CA VAL A 294 -13.26 22.27 -2.22
C VAL A 294 -13.25 21.52 -3.55
N ARG A 295 -13.56 22.19 -4.66
CA ARG A 295 -13.53 21.60 -6.00
C ARG A 295 -12.12 21.18 -6.44
N LEU A 296 -11.09 21.98 -6.13
CA LEU A 296 -9.69 21.62 -6.37
C LEU A 296 -9.25 20.43 -5.52
N LEU A 297 -9.68 20.36 -4.24
CA LEU A 297 -9.41 19.23 -3.36
C LEU A 297 -10.12 17.95 -3.84
N ALA A 298 -11.37 18.02 -4.30
CA ALA A 298 -12.12 16.89 -4.84
C ALA A 298 -11.44 16.26 -6.07
N ILE A 299 -11.01 17.11 -7.01
CA ILE A 299 -10.24 16.68 -8.19
C ILE A 299 -8.89 16.08 -7.75
N GLY A 300 -8.21 16.71 -6.79
CA GLY A 300 -6.95 16.21 -6.22
C GLY A 300 -7.08 14.83 -5.56
N HIS A 301 -8.10 14.64 -4.70
CA HIS A 301 -8.40 13.35 -4.07
C HIS A 301 -8.70 12.27 -5.12
N THR A 302 -9.42 12.63 -6.20
CA THR A 302 -9.74 11.70 -7.30
C THR A 302 -8.50 11.29 -8.09
N LEU A 303 -7.58 12.23 -8.35
CA LEU A 303 -6.29 11.95 -8.98
C LEU A 303 -5.40 11.04 -8.09
N VAL A 304 -5.37 11.26 -6.78
CA VAL A 304 -4.65 10.40 -5.82
C VAL A 304 -5.29 9.01 -5.72
N SER A 305 -6.63 8.92 -5.74
CA SER A 305 -7.37 7.66 -5.75
C SER A 305 -7.08 6.82 -7.00
N PHE A 306 -7.04 7.47 -8.17
CA PHE A 306 -6.63 6.83 -9.42
C PHE A 306 -5.15 6.39 -9.38
N SER A 307 -4.27 7.21 -8.82
CA SER A 307 -2.86 6.88 -8.60
C SER A 307 -2.67 5.67 -7.69
N MET A 308 -3.50 5.53 -6.64
CA MET A 308 -3.53 4.37 -5.74
C MET A 308 -3.98 3.09 -6.45
N LEU A 309 -4.98 3.18 -7.34
CA LEU A 309 -5.45 2.04 -8.15
C LEU A 309 -4.36 1.52 -9.10
N ILE A 310 -3.67 2.43 -9.81
CA ILE A 310 -2.52 2.09 -10.66
C ILE A 310 -1.39 1.47 -9.81
N ALA A 311 -1.02 2.12 -8.69
CA ALA A 311 0.03 1.62 -7.82
C ALA A 311 -0.28 0.21 -7.26
N TYR A 312 -1.55 -0.11 -6.97
CA TYR A 312 -1.96 -1.46 -6.57
C TYR A 312 -1.85 -2.47 -7.71
N TYR A 313 -2.34 -2.11 -8.90
CA TYR A 313 -2.24 -2.96 -10.11
C TYR A 313 -0.78 -3.31 -10.44
N CYS A 314 0.16 -2.41 -10.15
CA CYS A 314 1.58 -2.63 -10.42
C CYS A 314 2.34 -3.30 -9.27
N LEU A 315 1.96 -3.08 -8.00
CA LEU A 315 2.67 -3.63 -6.84
C LEU A 315 2.13 -5.00 -6.37
N LYS A 316 0.81 -5.23 -6.47
CA LYS A 316 0.13 -6.35 -5.78
C LYS A 316 -0.48 -7.37 -6.73
N VAL A 317 -1.11 -6.94 -7.83
CA VAL A 317 -1.72 -7.87 -8.80
C VAL A 317 -0.74 -8.94 -9.33
N PRO A 318 0.53 -8.64 -9.70
CA PRO A 318 1.47 -9.68 -10.12
C PRO A 318 1.69 -10.78 -9.08
N LEU A 319 1.63 -10.43 -7.79
CA LEU A 319 1.78 -11.38 -6.68
C LEU A 319 0.52 -12.23 -6.46
N VAL A 320 -0.67 -11.66 -6.72
CA VAL A 320 -1.95 -12.39 -6.69
C VAL A 320 -2.01 -13.38 -7.85
N ILE A 321 -1.67 -12.95 -9.08
CA ILE A 321 -1.60 -13.84 -10.26
C ILE A 321 -0.54 -14.93 -10.05
N PHE A 322 0.66 -14.61 -9.57
CA PHE A 322 1.68 -15.61 -9.23
C PHE A 322 1.18 -16.63 -8.20
N LYS A 323 0.47 -16.21 -7.15
CA LYS A 323 -0.14 -17.13 -6.18
C LYS A 323 -1.19 -18.03 -6.84
N ARG A 324 -1.97 -17.50 -7.78
CA ARG A 324 -3.04 -18.21 -8.49
C ARG A 324 -2.49 -19.25 -9.48
N GLU A 325 -1.57 -18.86 -10.37
CA GLU A 325 -0.90 -19.79 -11.29
C GLU A 325 -0.14 -20.88 -10.51
N LYS A 326 0.50 -20.53 -9.39
CA LYS A 326 1.16 -21.48 -8.48
C LYS A 326 0.19 -22.48 -7.85
N GLU A 327 -1.05 -22.10 -7.55
CA GLU A 327 -2.07 -23.05 -7.09
C GLU A 327 -2.45 -24.00 -8.23
N ILE A 328 -2.84 -23.45 -9.40
CA ILE A 328 -3.30 -24.22 -10.57
C ILE A 328 -2.23 -25.22 -11.03
N ALA A 329 -0.99 -24.78 -11.18
CA ALA A 329 0.14 -25.63 -11.59
C ALA A 329 0.32 -26.83 -10.65
N ARG A 330 0.17 -26.64 -9.33
CA ARG A 330 0.31 -27.71 -8.34
C ARG A 330 -0.86 -28.68 -8.37
N LYS A 331 -2.09 -28.19 -8.47
CA LYS A 331 -3.30 -29.02 -8.55
C LYS A 331 -3.30 -29.88 -9.80
N LEU A 332 -2.87 -29.31 -10.92
CA LEU A 332 -2.70 -30.00 -12.19
C LEU A 332 -1.54 -31.03 -12.16
N GLU A 333 -0.41 -30.70 -11.53
CA GLU A 333 0.78 -31.57 -11.53
C GLU A 333 0.72 -32.69 -10.48
N PHE A 334 0.19 -32.44 -9.27
CA PHE A 334 0.26 -33.38 -8.13
C PHE A 334 -1.10 -33.93 -7.68
N GLU A 335 -2.18 -33.16 -7.76
CA GLU A 335 -3.52 -33.60 -7.35
C GLU A 335 -4.29 -34.25 -8.52
N GLY A 336 -3.85 -34.05 -9.77
CA GLY A 336 -4.50 -34.59 -10.96
C GLY A 336 -5.80 -33.88 -11.33
N LEU A 337 -6.10 -32.74 -10.69
CA LEU A 337 -7.32 -31.98 -10.92
C LEU A 337 -7.43 -31.56 -12.40
N TRP A 338 -8.66 -31.56 -12.93
CA TRP A 338 -9.00 -31.37 -14.34
C TRP A 338 -8.52 -32.48 -15.31
N VAL A 339 -7.68 -33.44 -14.87
CA VAL A 339 -7.20 -34.57 -15.68
C VAL A 339 -7.85 -35.89 -15.23
N ALA A 340 -7.68 -36.23 -13.95
CA ALA A 340 -8.24 -37.42 -13.30
C ALA A 340 -9.60 -37.14 -12.65
N GLU A 341 -9.72 -35.98 -12.00
CA GLU A 341 -10.90 -35.57 -11.23
C GLU A 341 -11.49 -34.26 -11.78
N GLN A 342 -12.81 -34.14 -11.80
CA GLN A 342 -13.49 -32.89 -12.17
C GLN A 342 -13.57 -31.98 -10.94
N PRO A 343 -13.43 -30.66 -11.07
CA PRO A 343 -13.62 -29.76 -9.94
C PRO A 343 -15.06 -29.84 -9.41
N ASP A 344 -15.21 -29.69 -8.09
CA ASP A 344 -16.50 -29.47 -7.44
C ASP A 344 -17.27 -28.29 -8.06
N GLU A 345 -18.53 -28.10 -7.65
CA GLU A 345 -19.39 -26.96 -8.07
C GLU A 345 -18.83 -25.56 -7.72
N ASP A 346 -17.65 -25.52 -7.10
CA ASP A 346 -16.79 -24.37 -6.88
C ASP A 346 -16.55 -23.58 -8.19
N LEU A 347 -17.18 -22.39 -8.27
CA LEU A 347 -16.99 -21.41 -9.34
C LEU A 347 -15.50 -21.09 -9.57
N LYS A 348 -14.70 -21.17 -8.51
CA LYS A 348 -13.24 -20.97 -8.52
C LYS A 348 -12.53 -21.97 -9.44
N GLY A 349 -12.82 -23.27 -9.31
CA GLY A 349 -12.20 -24.34 -10.11
C GLY A 349 -12.71 -24.38 -11.55
N HIS A 350 -13.95 -23.94 -11.76
CA HIS A 350 -14.55 -23.76 -13.08
C HIS A 350 -13.90 -22.60 -13.86
N TRP A 351 -13.60 -21.48 -13.20
CA TRP A 351 -12.91 -20.34 -13.84
C TRP A 351 -11.48 -20.70 -14.27
N ASP A 352 -10.76 -21.50 -13.47
CA ASP A 352 -9.37 -21.89 -13.79
C ASP A 352 -9.25 -22.80 -15.00
N LYS A 353 -10.28 -23.59 -15.32
CA LYS A 353 -10.33 -24.40 -16.55
C LYS A 353 -10.14 -23.54 -17.81
N LEU A 354 -10.49 -22.25 -17.76
CA LEU A 354 -10.29 -21.30 -18.86
C LEU A 354 -8.80 -21.01 -19.14
N VAL A 355 -7.90 -21.09 -18.15
CA VAL A 355 -6.48 -20.73 -18.36
C VAL A 355 -5.66 -21.88 -18.96
N LEU A 356 -6.06 -23.13 -18.68
CA LEU A 356 -5.31 -24.34 -19.03
C LEU A 356 -5.00 -24.45 -20.54
N SER A 357 -5.97 -24.10 -21.40
CA SER A 357 -5.82 -24.19 -22.86
C SER A 357 -5.17 -22.96 -23.52
N THR A 358 -4.75 -21.94 -22.76
CA THR A 358 -4.12 -20.73 -23.32
C THR A 358 -2.64 -20.96 -23.59
N GLN A 359 -2.09 -20.45 -24.71
CA GLN A 359 -0.67 -20.64 -25.04
C GLN A 359 0.26 -19.92 -24.04
N SER A 360 -0.16 -18.75 -23.53
CA SER A 360 0.58 -17.97 -22.54
C SER A 360 0.73 -18.65 -21.16
N PHE A 361 -0.07 -19.67 -20.82
CA PHE A 361 -0.01 -20.28 -19.50
C PHE A 361 1.16 -21.28 -19.35
N PRO A 362 2.04 -21.15 -18.33
CA PRO A 362 2.11 -20.08 -17.34
C PRO A 362 3.06 -18.93 -17.73
N ASP A 363 2.64 -17.68 -17.46
CA ASP A 363 3.38 -16.47 -17.82
C ASP A 363 4.18 -15.92 -16.62
N SER A 364 3.50 -15.77 -15.48
CA SER A 364 4.02 -15.13 -14.27
C SER A 364 4.69 -16.13 -13.31
N TYR A 365 4.31 -17.42 -13.35
CA TYR A 365 4.93 -18.49 -12.57
C TYR A 365 6.33 -18.87 -13.09
N TRP A 366 7.20 -19.27 -12.16
CA TRP A 366 8.63 -19.52 -12.42
C TRP A 366 8.90 -20.77 -13.28
N ASP A 367 8.12 -21.84 -13.12
CA ASP A 367 8.26 -23.05 -13.93
C ASP A 367 7.38 -22.95 -15.19
N LYS A 368 8.03 -22.71 -16.33
CA LYS A 368 7.38 -22.61 -17.65
C LYS A 368 7.17 -23.97 -18.33
N PHE A 369 7.61 -25.06 -17.72
CA PHE A 369 7.55 -26.41 -18.28
C PHE A 369 6.47 -27.30 -17.66
N VAL A 370 5.67 -26.77 -16.71
CA VAL A 370 4.53 -27.47 -16.06
C VAL A 370 3.67 -28.23 -17.07
N LYS A 371 3.26 -27.62 -18.19
CA LYS A 371 2.47 -28.31 -19.23
C LYS A 371 3.17 -29.55 -19.82
N LYS A 372 4.50 -29.52 -19.97
CA LYS A 372 5.29 -30.67 -20.44
C LYS A 372 5.46 -31.73 -19.33
N LYS A 373 5.64 -31.31 -18.06
CA LYS A 373 5.71 -32.21 -16.89
C LYS A 373 4.40 -32.96 -16.66
N VAL A 374 3.26 -32.26 -16.66
CA VAL A 374 1.92 -32.83 -16.55
C VAL A 374 1.67 -33.84 -17.68
N ARG A 375 2.00 -33.47 -18.93
CA ARG A 375 1.90 -34.39 -20.07
C ARG A 375 2.70 -35.67 -19.84
N ALA A 376 3.95 -35.56 -19.37
CA ALA A 376 4.79 -36.72 -19.10
C ALA A 376 4.28 -37.58 -17.93
N ARG A 377 3.81 -36.97 -16.83
CA ARG A 377 3.35 -37.68 -15.62
C ARG A 377 2.11 -38.54 -15.85
N TYR A 378 1.16 -38.06 -16.66
CA TYR A 378 -0.13 -38.74 -16.88
C TYR A 378 -0.22 -39.52 -18.20
N ALA A 379 0.81 -39.49 -19.05
CA ALA A 379 0.83 -40.18 -20.35
C ALA A 379 0.68 -41.72 -20.29
N GLU A 380 1.00 -42.35 -19.15
CA GLU A 380 0.83 -43.79 -18.97
C GLU A 380 -0.58 -44.17 -18.48
N GLN A 381 -1.32 -43.21 -17.91
CA GLN A 381 -2.62 -43.44 -17.24
C GLN A 381 -3.82 -42.96 -18.07
N TYR A 382 -3.63 -41.92 -18.87
CA TYR A 382 -4.69 -41.26 -19.65
C TYR A 382 -4.23 -41.00 -21.09
N ASP A 383 -5.18 -40.85 -22.01
CA ASP A 383 -4.87 -40.62 -23.42
C ASP A 383 -4.05 -39.34 -23.64
N TYR A 384 -2.93 -39.51 -24.34
CA TYR A 384 -1.98 -38.46 -24.68
C TYR A 384 -2.62 -37.35 -25.54
N GLU A 385 -3.54 -37.69 -26.46
CA GLU A 385 -4.22 -36.66 -27.27
C GLU A 385 -5.20 -35.84 -26.43
N ALA A 386 -6.00 -36.49 -25.57
CA ALA A 386 -6.91 -35.82 -24.63
C ALA A 386 -6.18 -34.81 -23.73
N ILE A 387 -5.03 -35.18 -23.14
CA ILE A 387 -4.21 -34.27 -22.33
C ILE A 387 -3.66 -33.11 -23.18
N SER A 388 -3.19 -33.39 -24.41
CA SER A 388 -2.65 -32.33 -25.29
C SER A 388 -3.70 -31.29 -25.68
N ASN A 389 -4.92 -31.74 -25.97
CA ASN A 389 -6.05 -30.89 -26.30
C ASN A 389 -6.51 -30.06 -25.07
N LEU A 390 -6.60 -30.66 -23.88
CA LEU A 390 -7.00 -29.98 -22.63
C LEU A 390 -6.06 -28.81 -22.28
N LEU A 391 -4.76 -29.02 -22.43
CA LEU A 391 -3.74 -28.02 -22.12
C LEU A 391 -3.44 -27.07 -23.30
N GLY A 392 -4.22 -27.12 -24.38
CA GLY A 392 -4.03 -26.25 -25.55
C GLY A 392 -2.61 -26.34 -26.13
N MET A 393 -2.07 -27.56 -26.20
CA MET A 393 -0.73 -27.80 -26.74
C MET A 393 -0.84 -28.33 -28.17
N ASP A 394 -0.38 -27.53 -29.12
CA ASP A 394 -0.39 -27.86 -30.55
C ASP A 394 0.31 -29.19 -30.86
N LYS A 395 -0.18 -29.88 -31.89
CA LYS A 395 0.34 -31.19 -32.32
C LYS A 395 1.64 -31.05 -33.12
N GLY A 396 2.70 -30.64 -32.43
CA GLY A 396 4.08 -30.50 -32.91
C GLY A 396 4.63 -29.08 -32.76
N ASP A 397 5.94 -28.94 -32.52
CA ASP A 397 6.64 -27.66 -32.37
C ASP A 397 6.80 -26.89 -33.73
N SER A 398 5.83 -27.00 -34.63
CA SER A 398 5.81 -26.33 -35.94
C SER A 398 5.25 -24.90 -35.82
N ILE A 399 6.12 -23.97 -35.44
CA ILE A 399 5.82 -22.53 -35.42
C ILE A 399 5.39 -22.08 -36.83
N LYS A 400 4.08 -21.92 -37.03
CA LYS A 400 3.51 -21.28 -38.21
C LYS A 400 3.47 -19.77 -38.03
N ILE A 401 4.49 -19.08 -38.55
CA ILE A 401 4.38 -17.64 -38.83
C ILE A 401 3.54 -17.49 -40.10
N GLU A 402 2.21 -17.56 -39.96
CA GLU A 402 1.30 -17.07 -40.99
C GLU A 402 1.17 -15.55 -40.83
N GLU A 403 1.82 -14.77 -41.71
CA GLU A 403 1.65 -13.31 -41.77
C GLU A 403 0.25 -12.93 -42.28
N THR A 404 -0.79 -13.11 -41.46
CA THR A 404 -2.12 -12.53 -41.72
C THR A 404 -2.08 -11.02 -41.54
N LYS A 405 -1.61 -10.31 -42.58
CA LYS A 405 -1.71 -8.85 -42.73
C LYS A 405 -3.18 -8.44 -42.94
N SER A 406 -4.01 -8.57 -41.91
CA SER A 406 -5.40 -8.08 -41.90
C SER A 406 -5.41 -6.56 -41.77
N THR A 407 -5.76 -5.85 -42.85
CA THR A 407 -5.96 -4.39 -42.83
C THR A 407 -7.24 -4.04 -42.07
N GLY A 408 -7.11 -3.77 -40.77
CA GLY A 408 -8.18 -3.38 -39.87
C GLY A 408 -7.91 -2.06 -39.13
N PHE A 409 -8.97 -1.44 -38.61
CA PHE A 409 -8.92 -0.19 -37.84
C PHE A 409 -8.20 -0.32 -36.48
N PHE A 410 -7.99 -1.55 -36.01
CA PHE A 410 -7.32 -1.84 -34.74
C PHE A 410 -5.80 -2.03 -34.95
N PRO A 411 -4.95 -1.41 -34.12
CA PRO A 411 -3.50 -1.55 -34.24
C PRO A 411 -3.03 -2.98 -34.00
N SER A 412 -2.05 -3.43 -34.77
CA SER A 412 -1.62 -4.84 -34.86
C SER A 412 -1.17 -5.48 -33.55
N PHE A 413 -0.84 -4.69 -32.51
CA PHE A 413 -0.51 -5.23 -31.19
C PHE A 413 -1.70 -5.89 -30.48
N LEU A 414 -2.94 -5.54 -30.83
CA LEU A 414 -4.14 -6.12 -30.19
C LEU A 414 -4.45 -7.55 -30.66
N PHE A 415 -4.03 -7.94 -31.86
CA PHE A 415 -4.26 -9.28 -32.40
C PHE A 415 -3.23 -10.32 -31.90
N ASN A 416 -2.09 -9.87 -31.37
CA ASN A 416 -1.02 -10.73 -30.84
C ASN A 416 -1.13 -10.94 -29.31
N VAL A 417 -2.34 -10.89 -28.74
CA VAL A 417 -2.59 -11.02 -27.30
C VAL A 417 -3.60 -12.14 -27.03
N ASP A 418 -3.23 -13.09 -26.17
CA ASP A 418 -4.13 -14.15 -25.68
C ASP A 418 -5.31 -13.56 -24.89
N TRP A 419 -6.38 -13.19 -25.59
CA TRP A 419 -7.58 -12.61 -24.98
C TRP A 419 -8.22 -13.54 -23.94
N GLN A 420 -8.12 -14.86 -24.12
CA GLN A 420 -8.58 -15.85 -23.15
C GLN A 420 -7.77 -15.81 -21.84
N TYR A 421 -6.44 -15.64 -21.91
CA TYR A 421 -5.59 -15.44 -20.72
C TYR A 421 -5.90 -14.10 -20.04
N GLN A 422 -6.14 -13.04 -20.82
CA GLN A 422 -6.55 -11.74 -20.27
C GLN A 422 -7.91 -11.81 -19.58
N ILE A 423 -8.93 -12.45 -20.16
CA ILE A 423 -10.24 -12.65 -19.50
C ILE A 423 -10.04 -13.34 -18.15
N TRP A 424 -9.34 -14.48 -18.12
CA TRP A 424 -9.07 -15.20 -16.88
C TRP A 424 -8.38 -14.30 -15.84
N LYS A 425 -7.32 -13.58 -16.25
CA LYS A 425 -6.54 -12.66 -15.42
C LYS A 425 -7.39 -11.52 -14.84
N TRP A 426 -8.26 -10.91 -15.64
CA TRP A 426 -9.20 -9.88 -15.18
C TRP A 426 -10.22 -10.45 -14.19
N GLY A 427 -10.71 -11.68 -14.39
CA GLY A 427 -11.55 -12.37 -13.40
C GLY A 427 -10.83 -12.66 -12.07
N VAL A 428 -9.55 -13.03 -12.10
CA VAL A 428 -8.73 -13.18 -10.88
C VAL A 428 -8.48 -11.83 -10.17
N ILE A 429 -8.37 -10.73 -10.93
CA ILE A 429 -8.24 -9.37 -10.37
C ILE A 429 -9.56 -8.91 -9.73
N PHE A 430 -10.71 -9.10 -10.39
CA PHE A 430 -12.02 -8.73 -9.85
C PHE A 430 -12.50 -9.64 -8.72
N THR A 431 -11.86 -10.79 -8.46
CA THR A 431 -12.14 -11.63 -7.28
C THR A 431 -11.19 -11.38 -6.10
N ASP A 432 -10.24 -10.45 -6.22
CA ASP A 432 -9.45 -9.97 -5.08
C ASP A 432 -10.20 -8.86 -4.33
N ASN A 433 -10.64 -9.17 -3.10
CA ASN A 433 -11.30 -8.23 -2.19
C ASN A 433 -10.49 -6.94 -1.98
N SER A 434 -9.15 -7.00 -2.02
CA SER A 434 -8.29 -5.82 -1.83
C SER A 434 -8.28 -4.91 -3.06
N PHE A 435 -8.30 -5.49 -4.28
CA PHE A 435 -8.51 -4.74 -5.51
C PHE A 435 -9.93 -4.13 -5.56
N LEU A 436 -10.97 -4.92 -5.26
CA LEU A 436 -12.36 -4.44 -5.25
C LEU A 436 -12.56 -3.26 -4.30
N TYR A 437 -11.95 -3.27 -3.12
CA TYR A 437 -11.99 -2.16 -2.17
C TYR A 437 -11.41 -0.87 -2.76
N ILE A 438 -10.24 -0.95 -3.39
CA ILE A 438 -9.55 0.20 -4.01
C ILE A 438 -10.29 0.69 -5.26
N ALA A 439 -10.88 -0.22 -6.04
CA ALA A 439 -11.73 0.12 -7.18
C ALA A 439 -13.00 0.86 -6.73
N TRP A 440 -13.67 0.39 -5.67
CA TRP A 440 -14.82 1.10 -5.08
C TRP A 440 -14.43 2.46 -4.50
N TYR A 441 -13.29 2.57 -3.80
CA TYR A 441 -12.77 3.85 -3.31
C TYR A 441 -12.59 4.86 -4.46
N PHE A 442 -12.05 4.42 -5.61
CA PHE A 442 -11.97 5.26 -6.80
C PHE A 442 -13.34 5.63 -7.39
N ILE A 443 -14.30 4.71 -7.45
CA ILE A 443 -15.67 4.97 -7.94
C ILE A 443 -16.38 6.00 -7.05
N PHE A 444 -16.33 5.83 -5.72
CA PHE A 444 -16.88 6.81 -4.77
C PHE A 444 -16.19 8.17 -4.89
N SER A 445 -14.86 8.22 -5.11
CA SER A 445 -14.15 9.48 -5.31
C SER A 445 -14.57 10.15 -6.62
N ALA A 446 -14.80 9.39 -7.69
CA ALA A 446 -15.33 9.93 -8.95
C ALA A 446 -16.74 10.52 -8.73
N MET A 447 -17.63 9.78 -8.07
CA MET A 447 -18.97 10.25 -7.67
C MET A 447 -18.94 11.49 -6.76
N GLY A 448 -17.90 11.64 -5.93
CA GLY A 448 -17.62 12.83 -5.14
C GLY A 448 -17.49 14.14 -5.93
N ASN A 449 -17.19 14.07 -7.24
CA ASN A 449 -17.15 15.25 -8.10
C ASN A 449 -18.54 15.66 -8.64
N PHE A 450 -19.54 14.77 -8.57
CA PHE A 450 -20.95 15.09 -8.87
C PHE A 450 -21.69 15.58 -7.63
N ASN A 451 -21.41 14.98 -6.46
CA ASN A 451 -21.92 15.43 -5.17
C ASN A 451 -20.86 15.22 -4.09
N TYR A 452 -20.39 16.33 -3.50
CA TYR A 452 -19.28 16.31 -2.54
C TYR A 452 -19.56 15.50 -1.28
N PHE A 453 -20.83 15.24 -0.90
CA PHE A 453 -21.15 14.41 0.27
C PHE A 453 -20.68 12.95 0.15
N PHE A 454 -20.42 12.42 -1.05
CA PHE A 454 -19.78 11.10 -1.19
C PHE A 454 -18.34 11.06 -0.61
N PHE A 455 -17.69 12.21 -0.38
CA PHE A 455 -16.41 12.24 0.34
C PHE A 455 -16.53 11.81 1.81
N ALA A 456 -17.72 11.83 2.42
CA ALA A 456 -17.94 11.31 3.78
C ALA A 456 -17.69 9.80 3.89
N ALA A 457 -18.05 9.03 2.84
CA ALA A 457 -17.82 7.58 2.82
C ALA A 457 -16.32 7.21 2.87
N HIS A 458 -15.43 8.10 2.42
CA HIS A 458 -13.99 7.86 2.38
C HIS A 458 -13.33 7.91 3.77
N LEU A 459 -13.97 8.56 4.75
CA LEU A 459 -13.53 8.51 6.15
C LEU A 459 -13.57 7.10 6.74
N LEU A 460 -14.33 6.18 6.15
CA LEU A 460 -14.39 4.78 6.60
C LEU A 460 -13.03 4.05 6.42
N ASP A 461 -12.16 4.49 5.50
CA ASP A 461 -10.80 3.96 5.35
C ASP A 461 -9.94 4.16 6.62
N VAL A 462 -10.30 5.10 7.50
CA VAL A 462 -9.69 5.22 8.85
C VAL A 462 -9.83 3.92 9.63
N ALA A 463 -11.04 3.34 9.67
CA ALA A 463 -11.34 2.14 10.45
C ALA A 463 -10.67 0.88 9.88
N ILE A 464 -10.49 0.82 8.55
CA ILE A 464 -9.86 -0.30 7.86
C ILE A 464 -8.32 -0.16 7.83
N GLY A 465 -7.81 1.07 7.79
CA GLY A 465 -6.38 1.40 7.69
C GLY A 465 -5.58 1.02 8.94
N PHE A 466 -6.05 1.42 10.13
CA PHE A 466 -5.35 1.15 11.39
C PHE A 466 -5.55 -0.29 11.88
N LYS A 467 -4.47 -0.96 12.32
CA LYS A 467 -4.51 -2.36 12.79
C LYS A 467 -5.53 -2.57 13.92
N THR A 468 -5.53 -1.71 14.93
CA THR A 468 -6.40 -1.82 16.11
C THR A 468 -7.88 -1.65 15.77
N LEU A 469 -8.22 -0.67 14.92
CA LEU A 469 -9.59 -0.45 14.45
C LEU A 469 -10.08 -1.59 13.55
N ARG A 470 -9.16 -2.20 12.77
CA ARG A 470 -9.48 -3.42 12.01
C ARG A 470 -9.83 -4.59 12.93
N THR A 471 -9.11 -4.80 14.04
CA THR A 471 -9.47 -5.84 15.02
C THR A 471 -10.85 -5.60 15.64
N ILE A 472 -11.22 -4.34 15.92
CA ILE A 472 -12.56 -3.96 16.38
C ILE A 472 -13.61 -4.34 15.34
N LEU A 473 -13.42 -3.97 14.06
CA LEU A 473 -14.33 -4.37 12.97
C LEU A 473 -14.38 -5.90 12.79
N GLN A 474 -13.24 -6.58 12.96
CA GLN A 474 -13.14 -8.03 12.81
C GLN A 474 -13.99 -8.79 13.81
N SER A 475 -14.05 -8.37 15.09
CA SER A 475 -14.90 -9.00 16.12
C SER A 475 -16.37 -9.14 15.68
N VAL A 476 -16.97 -8.05 15.22
CA VAL A 476 -18.36 -8.00 14.75
C VAL A 476 -18.56 -8.88 13.50
N THR A 477 -17.55 -8.96 12.63
CA THR A 477 -17.63 -9.82 11.42
C THR A 477 -17.36 -11.30 11.69
N HIS A 478 -16.60 -11.66 12.73
CA HIS A 478 -16.19 -13.04 13.02
C HIS A 478 -17.42 -13.94 13.24
N ASN A 479 -18.27 -13.54 14.18
CA ASN A 479 -19.52 -14.24 14.49
C ASN A 479 -20.68 -13.71 13.63
N GLY A 480 -20.40 -13.02 12.50
CA GLY A 480 -21.38 -12.32 11.67
C GLY A 480 -22.53 -13.20 11.15
N LYS A 481 -22.27 -14.49 10.87
CA LYS A 481 -23.32 -15.46 10.49
C LYS A 481 -24.30 -15.71 11.64
N GLN A 482 -23.82 -15.79 12.88
CA GLN A 482 -24.66 -15.95 14.07
C GLN A 482 -25.42 -14.66 14.39
N LEU A 483 -24.77 -13.50 14.23
CA LEU A 483 -25.39 -12.18 14.41
C LEU A 483 -26.57 -11.98 13.46
N VAL A 484 -26.39 -12.23 12.16
CA VAL A 484 -27.47 -12.14 11.15
C VAL A 484 -28.62 -13.10 11.46
N LEU A 485 -28.32 -14.35 11.87
CA LEU A 485 -29.34 -15.32 12.27
C LEU A 485 -30.11 -14.89 13.53
N THR A 486 -29.44 -14.22 14.48
CA THR A 486 -30.05 -13.69 15.71
C THR A 486 -30.93 -12.48 15.43
N VAL A 487 -30.52 -11.59 14.51
CA VAL A 487 -31.35 -10.48 14.03
C VAL A 487 -32.56 -10.99 13.25
N MET A 488 -32.42 -12.04 12.44
CA MET A 488 -33.54 -12.72 11.79
C MET A 488 -34.52 -13.32 12.82
N LEU A 489 -34.02 -14.04 13.83
CA LEU A 489 -34.84 -14.59 14.92
C LEU A 489 -35.60 -13.48 15.66
N THR A 490 -34.92 -12.38 15.99
CA THR A 490 -35.53 -11.20 16.62
C THR A 490 -36.64 -10.62 15.76
N SER A 491 -36.42 -10.51 14.45
CA SER A 491 -37.43 -10.03 13.49
C SER A 491 -38.66 -10.95 13.42
N VAL A 492 -38.47 -12.28 13.50
CA VAL A 492 -39.57 -13.26 13.54
C VAL A 492 -40.36 -13.17 14.85
N VAL A 493 -39.69 -13.01 16.00
CA VAL A 493 -40.38 -12.83 17.30
C VAL A 493 -41.19 -11.52 17.30
N VAL A 494 -40.61 -10.41 16.84
CA VAL A 494 -41.32 -9.12 16.70
C VAL A 494 -42.49 -9.22 15.73
N TYR A 495 -42.38 -10.00 14.64
CA TYR A 495 -43.50 -10.26 13.73
C TYR A 495 -44.66 -11.03 14.41
N ILE A 496 -44.36 -12.03 15.24
CA ILE A 496 -45.41 -12.75 16.01
C ILE A 496 -46.15 -11.79 16.96
N TYR A 497 -45.42 -10.95 17.70
CA TYR A 497 -46.02 -9.90 18.53
C TYR A 497 -46.84 -8.90 17.70
N THR A 498 -46.36 -8.51 16.52
CA THR A 498 -47.10 -7.63 15.59
C THR A 498 -48.44 -8.24 15.17
N VAL A 499 -48.47 -9.54 14.79
CA VAL A 499 -49.71 -10.21 14.37
C VAL A 499 -50.71 -10.28 15.52
N ILE A 500 -50.26 -10.50 16.76
CA ILE A 500 -51.11 -10.47 17.95
C ILE A 500 -51.65 -9.05 18.18
N ALA A 501 -50.80 -8.02 18.11
CA ALA A 501 -51.20 -6.61 18.25
C ALA A 501 -52.24 -6.19 17.20
N PHE A 502 -52.00 -6.53 15.93
CA PHE A 502 -52.87 -6.18 14.81
C PHE A 502 -54.28 -6.78 14.93
N ASN A 503 -54.39 -8.01 15.44
CA ASN A 503 -55.69 -8.69 15.58
C ASN A 503 -56.45 -8.30 16.85
N PHE A 504 -55.76 -8.12 18.00
CA PHE A 504 -56.42 -7.95 19.31
C PHE A 504 -56.30 -6.55 19.91
N PHE A 505 -55.21 -5.83 19.63
CA PHE A 505 -54.87 -4.57 20.33
C PHE A 505 -54.89 -3.34 19.42
N ARG A 506 -55.26 -3.47 18.13
CA ARG A 506 -55.24 -2.39 17.11
C ARG A 506 -55.75 -1.02 17.58
N LYS A 507 -56.79 -0.99 18.42
CA LYS A 507 -57.40 0.25 18.95
C LYS A 507 -56.46 1.14 19.77
N PHE A 508 -55.42 0.56 20.39
CA PHE A 508 -54.43 1.30 21.18
C PHE A 508 -53.29 1.87 20.31
N TYR A 509 -53.15 1.43 19.06
CA TYR A 509 -52.10 1.88 18.13
C TYR A 509 -52.55 3.12 17.34
N VAL A 510 -53.12 4.07 18.08
CA VAL A 510 -53.61 5.37 17.61
C VAL A 510 -52.82 6.42 18.38
N LYS A 511 -52.36 7.46 17.70
CA LYS A 511 -51.84 8.68 18.35
C LYS A 511 -52.58 9.89 17.79
N GLU A 512 -53.07 10.75 18.66
CA GLU A 512 -53.60 12.06 18.27
C GLU A 512 -52.46 13.09 18.33
N GLU A 513 -52.06 13.63 17.18
CA GLU A 513 -50.97 14.60 17.05
C GLU A 513 -51.47 15.79 16.20
N ASP A 514 -51.42 16.99 16.80
CA ASP A 514 -51.91 18.27 16.24
C ASP A 514 -53.30 18.24 15.59
N GLY A 515 -54.23 17.47 16.16
CA GLY A 515 -55.62 17.34 15.68
C GLY A 515 -55.77 16.39 14.48
N SER A 516 -54.70 15.71 14.09
CA SER A 516 -54.73 14.57 13.18
C SER A 516 -54.62 13.25 13.96
N VAL A 517 -55.28 12.20 13.47
CA VAL A 517 -55.32 10.88 14.13
C VAL A 517 -54.50 9.89 13.30
N ASP A 518 -53.36 9.45 13.85
CA ASP A 518 -52.38 8.62 13.16
C ASP A 518 -52.49 7.15 13.60
N TYR A 519 -52.81 6.27 12.66
CA TYR A 519 -53.17 4.87 12.89
C TYR A 519 -52.01 3.92 12.57
N LYS A 520 -51.11 3.68 13.54
CA LYS A 520 -49.87 2.90 13.34
C LYS A 520 -50.09 1.43 12.98
N CYS A 521 -51.22 0.83 13.36
CA CYS A 521 -51.57 -0.56 13.03
C CYS A 521 -52.85 -0.72 12.20
N HIS A 522 -53.14 0.22 11.30
CA HIS A 522 -54.18 0.01 10.28
C HIS A 522 -53.74 -0.96 9.18
N ASP A 523 -52.50 -0.84 8.70
CA ASP A 523 -51.87 -1.78 7.77
C ASP A 523 -50.87 -2.69 8.47
N MET A 524 -50.81 -3.96 8.06
CA MET A 524 -49.92 -4.96 8.66
C MET A 524 -48.42 -4.60 8.51
N LEU A 525 -48.04 -4.03 7.37
CA LEU A 525 -46.65 -3.62 7.13
C LEU A 525 -46.26 -2.43 8.02
N THR A 526 -47.11 -1.41 8.10
CA THR A 526 -46.92 -0.25 8.98
C THR A 526 -46.84 -0.68 10.45
N CYS A 527 -47.71 -1.60 10.86
CA CYS A 527 -47.70 -2.18 12.21
C CYS A 527 -46.37 -2.91 12.50
N PHE A 528 -45.86 -3.71 11.56
CA PHE A 528 -44.59 -4.43 11.72
C PHE A 528 -43.40 -3.48 11.78
N VAL A 529 -43.34 -2.50 10.87
CA VAL A 529 -42.28 -1.49 10.86
C VAL A 529 -42.30 -0.67 12.15
N TYR A 530 -43.48 -0.32 12.69
CA TYR A 530 -43.61 0.36 13.97
C TYR A 530 -43.05 -0.47 15.16
N HIS A 531 -43.41 -1.76 15.26
CA HIS A 531 -42.85 -2.63 16.29
C HIS A 531 -41.34 -2.83 16.14
N LEU A 532 -40.82 -2.93 14.92
CA LEU A 532 -39.40 -3.14 14.65
C LEU A 532 -38.54 -1.88 14.89
N HIS A 533 -39.02 -0.70 14.47
CA HIS A 533 -38.31 0.58 14.61
C HIS A 533 -38.46 1.18 16.02
N THR A 534 -39.67 1.18 16.56
CA THR A 534 -39.98 1.86 17.83
C THR A 534 -39.94 0.86 18.98
N GLY A 535 -40.63 -0.29 18.86
CA GLY A 535 -40.71 -1.28 19.93
C GLY A 535 -39.37 -1.89 20.35
N VAL A 536 -38.47 -2.19 19.40
CA VAL A 536 -37.12 -2.73 19.71
C VAL A 536 -36.15 -1.63 20.20
N ARG A 537 -36.47 -0.36 19.97
CA ARG A 537 -35.61 0.79 20.31
C ARG A 537 -36.00 1.49 21.62
N ALA A 538 -37.26 1.39 22.03
CA ALA A 538 -37.75 1.88 23.31
C ALA A 538 -37.17 1.05 24.48
N GLY A 539 -36.72 1.72 25.54
CA GLY A 539 -35.96 1.09 26.63
C GLY A 539 -36.77 0.14 27.50
N GLY A 540 -38.06 0.43 27.72
CA GLY A 540 -39.06 -0.46 28.34
C GLY A 540 -39.83 -1.32 27.32
N GLY A 541 -39.48 -1.24 26.04
CA GLY A 541 -40.17 -1.92 24.95
C GLY A 541 -41.43 -1.19 24.47
N ILE A 542 -42.32 -1.91 23.79
CA ILE A 542 -43.45 -1.34 23.05
C ILE A 542 -44.52 -0.64 23.93
N GLY A 543 -44.52 -0.89 25.25
CA GLY A 543 -45.44 -0.27 26.20
C GLY A 543 -45.15 1.21 26.49
N ASP A 544 -43.90 1.67 26.33
CA ASP A 544 -43.50 3.07 26.58
C ASP A 544 -44.14 4.08 25.58
N GLU A 545 -44.59 3.57 24.43
CA GLU A 545 -44.86 4.33 23.21
C GLU A 545 -46.33 4.24 22.74
N ILE A 546 -47.20 3.69 23.58
CA ILE A 546 -48.61 3.37 23.30
C ILE A 546 -49.49 3.89 24.45
N GLU A 547 -50.75 4.19 24.16
CA GLU A 547 -51.70 4.64 25.18
C GLU A 547 -51.86 3.61 26.31
N PRO A 548 -52.03 4.07 27.57
CA PRO A 548 -52.19 3.19 28.73
C PRO A 548 -53.45 2.32 28.62
N ALA A 549 -53.40 1.14 29.22
CA ALA A 549 -54.46 0.12 29.10
C ALA A 549 -55.66 0.34 30.05
N ASP A 550 -55.56 1.35 30.92
CA ASP A 550 -56.39 1.58 32.10
C ASP A 550 -57.90 1.61 31.79
N GLY A 551 -58.66 0.67 32.36
CA GLY A 551 -60.12 0.65 32.31
C GLY A 551 -60.74 -0.06 31.11
N ASP A 552 -59.94 -0.67 30.23
CA ASP A 552 -60.45 -1.48 29.12
C ASP A 552 -60.63 -2.96 29.51
N PRO A 553 -61.65 -3.68 28.99
CA PRO A 553 -61.83 -5.12 29.27
C PRO A 553 -60.64 -6.02 28.88
N SER A 554 -59.71 -5.55 28.04
CA SER A 554 -58.49 -6.27 27.66
C SER A 554 -57.24 -5.87 28.47
N GLU A 555 -57.35 -5.00 29.49
CA GLU A 555 -56.23 -4.45 30.28
C GLU A 555 -55.22 -5.53 30.72
N VAL A 556 -55.69 -6.61 31.35
CA VAL A 556 -54.84 -7.73 31.84
C VAL A 556 -54.06 -8.41 30.71
N TYR A 557 -54.67 -8.58 29.53
CA TYR A 557 -54.01 -9.17 28.37
C TYR A 557 -53.01 -8.21 27.73
N ARG A 558 -53.27 -6.90 27.79
CA ARG A 558 -52.37 -5.86 27.28
C ARG A 558 -51.12 -5.73 28.17
N ILE A 559 -51.28 -5.71 29.50
CA ILE A 559 -50.18 -5.73 30.46
C ILE A 559 -49.31 -6.99 30.27
N LEU A 560 -49.93 -8.16 30.08
CA LEU A 560 -49.19 -9.40 29.79
C LEU A 560 -48.39 -9.30 28.49
N PHE A 561 -48.99 -8.76 27.43
CA PHE A 561 -48.33 -8.55 26.13
C PHE A 561 -47.10 -7.64 26.23
N ASP A 562 -47.22 -6.49 26.91
CA ASP A 562 -46.12 -5.54 27.05
C ASP A 562 -44.97 -6.10 27.92
N ILE A 563 -45.29 -6.74 29.05
CA ILE A 563 -44.28 -7.37 29.93
C ILE A 563 -43.55 -8.50 29.20
N THR A 564 -44.24 -9.36 28.46
CA THR A 564 -43.56 -10.45 27.74
C THR A 564 -42.78 -9.93 26.54
N PHE A 565 -43.25 -8.89 25.85
CA PHE A 565 -42.49 -8.22 24.79
C PHE A 565 -41.17 -7.66 25.34
N PHE A 566 -41.22 -6.90 26.44
CA PHE A 566 -40.03 -6.36 27.11
C PHE A 566 -39.05 -7.47 27.52
N PHE A 567 -39.54 -8.52 28.18
CA PHE A 567 -38.68 -9.62 28.65
C PHE A 567 -38.02 -10.40 27.50
N PHE A 568 -38.78 -10.80 26.48
CA PHE A 568 -38.21 -11.61 25.39
C PHE A 568 -37.39 -10.79 24.38
N VAL A 569 -37.86 -9.60 24.00
CA VAL A 569 -37.20 -8.80 22.95
C VAL A 569 -36.08 -7.94 23.52
N ILE A 570 -36.34 -7.18 24.59
CA ILE A 570 -35.35 -6.23 25.14
C ILE A 570 -34.39 -6.94 26.09
N VAL A 571 -34.88 -7.66 27.10
CA VAL A 571 -34.02 -8.25 28.14
C VAL A 571 -33.26 -9.47 27.64
N ILE A 572 -33.85 -10.32 26.79
CA ILE A 572 -33.19 -11.52 26.26
C ILE A 572 -32.53 -11.28 24.90
N LEU A 573 -33.28 -10.94 23.84
CA LEU A 573 -32.74 -10.96 22.48
C LEU A 573 -31.68 -9.88 22.21
N LEU A 574 -31.85 -8.64 22.71
CA LEU A 574 -30.80 -7.62 22.60
C LEU A 574 -29.56 -7.96 23.46
N ALA A 575 -29.74 -8.58 24.62
CA ALA A 575 -28.62 -9.03 25.45
C ALA A 575 -27.82 -10.17 24.80
N ILE A 576 -28.47 -11.07 24.06
CA ILE A 576 -27.79 -12.09 23.23
C ILE A 576 -26.97 -11.40 22.11
N ILE A 577 -27.54 -10.41 21.43
CA ILE A 577 -26.83 -9.65 20.37
C ILE A 577 -25.57 -8.97 20.93
N GLN A 578 -25.66 -8.35 22.10
CA GLN A 578 -24.49 -7.75 22.77
C GLN A 578 -23.49 -8.81 23.25
N GLY A 579 -23.99 -9.93 23.81
CA GLY A 579 -23.17 -11.05 24.27
C GLY A 579 -22.32 -11.67 23.16
N LEU A 580 -22.90 -11.89 21.98
CA LEU A 580 -22.18 -12.42 20.80
C LEU A 580 -21.02 -11.51 20.34
N ILE A 581 -21.12 -10.20 20.55
CA ILE A 581 -20.04 -9.24 20.24
C ILE A 581 -18.95 -9.31 21.31
N ILE A 582 -19.32 -9.39 22.60
CA ILE A 582 -18.37 -9.53 23.72
C ILE A 582 -17.59 -10.85 23.62
N ASP A 583 -18.27 -11.95 23.28
CA ASP A 583 -17.70 -13.27 23.05
C ASP A 583 -16.64 -13.25 21.92
N ALA A 584 -16.96 -12.62 20.78
CA ALA A 584 -16.00 -12.45 19.68
C ALA A 584 -14.79 -11.56 20.03
N PHE A 585 -14.93 -10.62 20.97
CA PHE A 585 -13.79 -9.87 21.51
C PHE A 585 -12.92 -10.71 22.47
N GLY A 586 -13.51 -11.65 23.20
CA GLY A 586 -12.81 -12.64 23.99
C GLY A 586 -12.01 -13.60 23.09
N GLU A 587 -12.69 -14.26 22.15
CA GLU A 587 -12.06 -15.24 21.25
C GLU A 587 -10.87 -14.65 20.47
N LEU A 588 -11.03 -13.45 19.89
CA LEU A 588 -9.94 -12.79 19.16
C LEU A 588 -8.75 -12.38 20.05
N ARG A 589 -8.97 -12.16 21.34
CA ARG A 589 -7.89 -11.92 22.31
C ARG A 589 -7.18 -13.23 22.64
N ASP A 590 -7.94 -14.28 22.92
CA ASP A 590 -7.40 -15.58 23.33
C ASP A 590 -6.64 -16.25 22.17
N GLN A 591 -7.11 -16.13 20.92
CA GLN A 591 -6.35 -16.50 19.72
C GLN A 591 -5.01 -15.77 19.61
N LEU A 592 -4.95 -14.47 19.96
CA LEU A 592 -3.71 -13.68 19.90
C LEU A 592 -2.71 -14.06 21.00
N GLU A 593 -3.18 -14.31 22.23
CA GLU A 593 -2.31 -14.78 23.31
C GLU A 593 -1.85 -16.22 23.07
N GLN A 594 -2.72 -17.11 22.56
CA GLN A 594 -2.34 -18.48 22.19
C GLN A 594 -1.22 -18.51 21.13
N VAL A 595 -1.29 -17.68 20.08
CA VAL A 595 -0.23 -17.60 19.06
C VAL A 595 1.09 -17.10 19.65
N LYS A 596 1.05 -16.20 20.63
CA LYS A 596 2.23 -15.71 21.37
C LYS A 596 2.81 -16.81 22.27
N GLU A 597 1.96 -17.45 23.07
CA GLU A 597 2.35 -18.57 23.95
C GLU A 597 2.94 -19.73 23.14
N ASP A 598 2.39 -20.07 21.98
CA ASP A 598 2.92 -21.13 21.10
C ASP A 598 4.31 -20.80 20.56
N MET A 599 4.62 -19.52 20.32
CA MET A 599 5.96 -19.06 19.92
C MET A 599 6.95 -18.97 21.09
N GLU A 600 6.47 -18.73 22.31
CA GLU A 600 7.29 -18.62 23.53
C GLU A 600 7.54 -19.98 24.21
N SER A 601 6.68 -20.98 23.99
CA SER A 601 6.69 -22.28 24.68
C SER A 601 7.31 -23.44 23.91
N LYS A 602 7.39 -23.40 22.57
CA LYS A 602 8.01 -24.47 21.76
C LYS A 602 8.71 -23.93 20.51
N CYS A 603 9.64 -24.71 19.97
CA CYS A 603 10.27 -24.35 18.69
C CYS A 603 9.31 -24.63 17.52
N PHE A 604 9.03 -23.63 16.70
CA PHE A 604 8.14 -23.75 15.53
C PHE A 604 8.55 -24.82 14.51
N ILE A 605 9.85 -25.14 14.39
CA ILE A 605 10.35 -26.09 13.39
C ILE A 605 10.27 -27.55 13.88
N CYS A 606 10.79 -27.83 15.08
CA CYS A 606 10.84 -29.20 15.62
C CYS A 606 9.71 -29.57 16.57
N GLY A 607 8.92 -28.59 17.04
CA GLY A 607 7.84 -28.81 18.01
C GLY A 607 8.30 -29.15 19.44
N ILE A 608 9.60 -29.21 19.70
CA ILE A 608 10.15 -29.47 21.05
C ILE A 608 9.90 -28.25 21.94
N GLY A 609 9.36 -28.51 23.14
CA GLY A 609 9.06 -27.51 24.15
C GLY A 609 10.29 -26.89 24.82
N LYS A 610 10.14 -25.65 25.26
CA LYS A 610 11.15 -24.84 25.97
C LYS A 610 11.75 -25.56 27.18
N GLU A 611 10.92 -26.30 27.94
CA GLU A 611 11.31 -27.11 29.10
C GLU A 611 12.50 -28.05 28.83
N TYR A 612 12.59 -28.62 27.61
CA TYR A 612 13.69 -29.51 27.24
C TYR A 612 15.01 -28.74 27.02
N PHE A 613 14.96 -27.54 26.45
CA PHE A 613 16.16 -26.76 26.13
C PHE A 613 16.68 -25.97 27.33
N ASP A 614 15.79 -25.48 28.19
CA ASP A 614 16.13 -24.69 29.38
C ASP A 614 16.66 -25.53 30.55
N LYS A 615 16.91 -26.84 30.33
CA LYS A 615 17.96 -27.61 31.05
C LYS A 615 19.29 -26.84 31.11
N VAL A 616 19.59 -26.04 30.07
CA VAL A 616 20.78 -25.19 29.93
C VAL A 616 20.32 -23.72 29.97
N PRO A 617 20.99 -22.81 30.70
CA PRO A 617 20.61 -21.40 30.74
C PRO A 617 20.59 -20.77 29.33
N HIS A 618 19.51 -20.06 29.00
CA HIS A 618 19.24 -19.50 27.67
C HIS A 618 19.27 -20.53 26.53
N GLY A 619 19.00 -21.80 26.84
CA GLY A 619 19.06 -22.91 25.91
C GLY A 619 18.03 -22.80 24.78
N PHE A 620 16.79 -22.41 25.09
CA PHE A 620 15.72 -22.24 24.11
C PHE A 620 15.98 -21.07 23.15
N GLU A 621 16.38 -19.91 23.68
CA GLU A 621 16.71 -18.72 22.89
C GLU A 621 17.88 -18.99 21.93
N THR A 622 18.92 -19.67 22.44
CA THR A 622 20.06 -20.12 21.63
C THR A 622 19.65 -21.07 20.51
N HIS A 623 18.76 -22.03 20.81
CA HIS A 623 18.23 -22.98 19.83
C HIS A 623 17.44 -22.27 18.72
N VAL A 624 16.52 -21.36 19.07
CA VAL A 624 15.71 -20.62 18.09
C VAL A 624 16.55 -19.65 17.25
N MET A 625 17.54 -18.98 17.84
CA MET A 625 18.37 -18.00 17.10
C MET A 625 19.48 -18.63 16.24
N LYS A 626 20.10 -19.73 16.68
CA LYS A 626 21.27 -20.34 16.00
C LYS A 626 20.96 -21.65 15.28
N GLU A 627 20.17 -22.54 15.88
CA GLU A 627 19.91 -23.88 15.33
C GLU A 627 18.71 -23.84 14.36
N HIS A 628 17.52 -23.44 14.83
CA HIS A 628 16.25 -23.47 14.07
C HIS A 628 15.74 -22.06 13.70
N ASN A 629 16.64 -21.21 13.23
CA ASN A 629 16.28 -19.86 12.80
C ASN A 629 15.43 -19.88 11.51
N PHE A 630 14.18 -19.42 11.60
CA PHE A 630 13.22 -19.44 10.48
C PHE A 630 13.71 -18.72 9.22
N ALA A 631 14.55 -17.68 9.37
CA ALA A 631 15.09 -16.93 8.23
C ALA A 631 16.12 -17.75 7.44
N ASN A 632 16.91 -18.59 8.12
CA ASN A 632 17.95 -19.41 7.50
C ASN A 632 17.36 -20.43 6.51
N TYR A 633 16.19 -21.01 6.79
CA TYR A 633 15.48 -21.88 5.84
C TYR A 633 15.09 -21.14 4.55
N MET A 634 14.68 -19.87 4.63
CA MET A 634 14.38 -19.06 3.45
C MET A 634 15.65 -18.68 2.67
N PHE A 635 16.74 -18.35 3.37
CA PHE A 635 18.03 -18.04 2.73
C PHE A 635 18.65 -19.29 2.07
N PHE A 636 18.57 -20.46 2.70
CA PHE A 636 19.04 -21.73 2.14
C PHE A 636 18.27 -22.11 0.87
N LEU A 637 16.94 -21.99 0.87
CA LEU A 637 16.15 -22.21 -0.35
C LEU A 637 16.50 -21.19 -1.46
N MET A 638 16.82 -19.95 -1.11
CA MET A 638 17.27 -18.94 -2.08
C MET A 638 18.69 -19.20 -2.60
N HIS A 639 19.57 -19.77 -1.77
CA HIS A 639 20.90 -20.24 -2.19
C HIS A 639 20.80 -21.39 -3.20
N LEU A 640 20.00 -22.43 -2.91
CA LEU A 640 19.76 -23.54 -3.85
C LEU A 640 19.23 -23.04 -5.21
N ILE A 641 18.25 -22.13 -5.22
CA ILE A 641 17.63 -21.58 -6.45
C ILE A 641 18.62 -20.75 -7.30
N ASN A 642 19.65 -20.15 -6.69
CA ASN A 642 20.62 -19.31 -7.39
C ASN A 642 21.92 -20.05 -7.78
N LYS A 643 22.11 -21.28 -7.29
CA LYS A 643 23.30 -22.10 -7.53
C LYS A 643 23.03 -23.09 -8.67
N PRO A 644 23.97 -23.32 -9.61
CA PRO A 644 23.75 -24.22 -10.73
C PRO A 644 23.70 -25.70 -10.27
N ASP A 645 22.85 -26.51 -10.93
CA ASP A 645 22.61 -27.91 -10.52
C ASP A 645 23.88 -28.79 -10.49
N THR A 646 24.93 -28.40 -11.20
CA THR A 646 26.23 -29.10 -11.25
C THR A 646 27.14 -28.84 -10.03
N GLU A 647 26.83 -27.86 -9.19
CA GLU A 647 27.66 -27.46 -8.04
C GLU A 647 27.06 -27.86 -6.69
N TYR A 648 25.91 -28.55 -6.66
CA TYR A 648 25.34 -29.06 -5.42
C TYR A 648 26.24 -30.11 -4.76
N THR A 649 26.48 -29.93 -3.46
CA THR A 649 26.98 -30.97 -2.56
C THR A 649 25.92 -32.06 -2.39
N GLY A 650 26.32 -33.26 -1.95
CA GLY A 650 25.38 -34.38 -1.79
C GLY A 650 24.18 -34.09 -0.89
N GLN A 651 24.34 -33.22 0.12
CA GLN A 651 23.24 -32.78 0.99
C GLN A 651 22.33 -31.75 0.30
N GLU A 652 22.89 -30.79 -0.44
CA GLU A 652 22.10 -29.84 -1.24
C GLU A 652 21.29 -30.57 -2.32
N SER A 653 21.89 -31.54 -3.03
CA SER A 653 21.21 -32.36 -4.05
C SER A 653 20.03 -33.15 -3.48
N TYR A 654 20.22 -33.78 -2.32
CA TYR A 654 19.17 -34.54 -1.64
C TYR A 654 17.96 -33.66 -1.26
N VAL A 655 18.20 -32.48 -0.67
CA VAL A 655 17.11 -31.55 -0.32
C VAL A 655 16.47 -30.94 -1.57
N TRP A 656 17.24 -30.69 -2.64
CA TRP A 656 16.71 -30.20 -3.92
C TRP A 656 15.81 -31.22 -4.62
N GLU A 657 16.18 -32.50 -4.60
CA GLU A 657 15.36 -33.60 -5.10
C GLU A 657 14.02 -33.69 -4.33
N LEU A 658 14.06 -33.73 -2.99
CA LEU A 658 12.85 -33.75 -2.16
C LEU A 658 11.97 -32.51 -2.40
N TYR A 659 12.58 -31.33 -2.54
CA TYR A 659 11.86 -30.08 -2.82
C TYR A 659 11.15 -30.10 -4.18
N GLN A 660 11.75 -30.70 -5.21
CA GLN A 660 11.13 -30.93 -6.52
C GLN A 660 10.01 -31.97 -6.44
N GLN A 661 10.23 -33.09 -5.73
CA GLN A 661 9.22 -34.13 -5.47
C GLN A 661 8.05 -33.64 -4.58
N ARG A 662 8.21 -32.48 -3.94
CA ARG A 662 7.27 -31.87 -2.97
C ARG A 662 7.15 -32.66 -1.65
N CYS A 663 8.21 -33.38 -1.28
CA CYS A 663 8.37 -34.04 0.01
C CYS A 663 8.96 -33.08 1.06
N TRP A 664 8.64 -33.26 2.34
CA TRP A 664 9.04 -32.35 3.44
C TRP A 664 9.82 -33.04 4.57
N ASP A 665 10.12 -34.32 4.40
CA ASP A 665 10.67 -35.21 5.43
C ASP A 665 12.10 -34.84 5.89
N PHE A 666 12.74 -33.87 5.20
CA PHE A 666 14.02 -33.28 5.60
C PHE A 666 13.91 -32.24 6.73
N PHE A 667 12.69 -31.84 7.14
CA PHE A 667 12.51 -30.99 8.32
C PHE A 667 12.65 -31.82 9.61
N PRO A 668 13.38 -31.34 10.63
CA PRO A 668 13.61 -32.07 11.88
C PRO A 668 12.38 -32.01 12.80
N VAL A 669 11.27 -32.62 12.39
CA VAL A 669 10.01 -32.61 13.16
C VAL A 669 10.08 -33.64 14.29
N GLY A 670 9.85 -33.19 15.53
CA GLY A 670 9.92 -34.01 16.74
C GLY A 670 11.34 -34.23 17.28
N ASP A 671 12.38 -33.73 16.61
CA ASP A 671 13.77 -33.97 16.99
C ASP A 671 14.69 -32.75 16.76
N CYS A 672 15.91 -32.75 17.31
CA CYS A 672 16.91 -31.72 17.03
C CYS A 672 18.33 -32.26 17.24
N PHE A 673 19.33 -31.57 16.67
CA PHE A 673 20.74 -31.97 16.75
C PHE A 673 21.17 -32.32 18.18
N ARG A 674 20.84 -31.48 19.17
CA ARG A 674 21.21 -31.73 20.57
C ARG A 674 20.58 -32.99 21.15
N LYS A 675 19.34 -33.31 20.76
CA LYS A 675 18.58 -34.46 21.26
C LYS A 675 19.08 -35.78 20.66
N GLN A 676 19.37 -35.79 19.36
CA GLN A 676 19.94 -36.95 18.67
C GLN A 676 21.33 -37.35 19.20
N TYR A 677 22.10 -36.40 19.76
CA TYR A 677 23.45 -36.63 20.30
C TYR A 677 23.56 -36.52 21.84
N GLU A 678 22.44 -36.37 22.58
CA GLU A 678 22.46 -36.27 24.06
C GLU A 678 23.10 -37.53 24.69
N ASP A 679 22.71 -38.71 24.20
CA ASP A 679 23.28 -40.00 24.60
C ASP A 679 24.76 -40.19 24.22
N GLU A 680 25.33 -39.45 23.28
CA GLU A 680 26.74 -39.60 22.87
C GLU A 680 27.68 -38.69 23.65
N GLY A 681 27.22 -37.51 24.08
CA GLY A 681 27.99 -36.57 24.91
C GLY A 681 28.24 -37.09 26.34
N ASP A 682 27.26 -37.74 26.95
CA ASP A 682 27.36 -38.29 28.33
C ASP A 682 28.28 -39.53 28.46
N LYS A 683 29.00 -39.89 27.38
CA LYS A 683 29.92 -41.04 27.33
C LYS A 683 31.41 -40.64 27.26
N SER A 684 31.74 -39.34 27.40
CA SER A 684 33.13 -38.81 27.35
C SER A 684 33.54 -38.07 28.63
#